data_AF-A0A7Y5FKI7-F1
#
_entry.id   AF-A0A7Y5FKI7-F1
#
_cell.length_a   1.000
_cell.length_b   1.000
_cell.length_c   1.000
_cell.angle_alpha   90.00
_cell.angle_beta   90.00
_cell.angle_gamma   90.00
#
_symmetry.space_group_name_H-M   'P 1'
#
loop_
_entity.id
_entity.type
_entity.pdbx_description
1 polymer ?
#
loop_
_entity_poly.entity_id
_entity_poly.type
_entity_poly.pdbx_seq_one_letter_code
_entity_poly.pdbx_strand_id
1 'polypeptide(L)'
;MVQYQFERESVRYQLTLFAATLDGDPESPLMNFARVQIHNQSSQPQAVGFGVGTRYQNEANTDWGIGDNRFLRPAKAGILGEYEQAGAVFDPNWEYTFSRDAFLRDSLVMYLYPSNPVPQQSIVLKTGYNEVPELGAMRIPILPTTPMGIVKYKISLQPDEKQALDFKMPYEPLPPQSATVALLRSARFDDYLTRTINFWEEIFADGIDISLPEEKVVNSFKANLVYDLIARNKVDGHFIQKVNEFQYDSFWLRDASYIVRMYDVSGYHDIAGQCLDFFPRWQREDGNFVSQGGQYDGWGQTLWAFGQHYRMTRDQAFAEKVFPAVQKAFAWLQKARRGDPLHVMPVTTPGDNENISGHVTGHNFWALAGLKNAIALAEGLGRKEEAKWFQREYDDFRSTLVKHLKRITAKTRGYIPPGLEGGPGNDWGNMMAVYPEIILDPFDPMVTATLHATRAKYQEGIMTYENGRYLHHYLTMKNTETEVIRGDQQMAIEELYALLLHTSATHTGFEFSIWPWSTRDFGMNMAPHGWFAAKLRTLLRNMMVREQDEQLHLLSCVSPEWVKSGEKISISRAPTYFGRVNFDLSCEPEAAALVMNNQFMRKPKELILHLPWFMEVSSVQADGKSMPVKNSMVSLPVETRRVEIKWRRKTEAPSLSYQTAVDDYKREYRRRYEEFLMKGN
;
A
#
# COMPACT_ATOMS: atom_id res chain seq x y z
N MET A 1 8.39 -6.94 11.56
CA MET A 1 9.79 -7.31 11.85
C MET A 1 10.67 -6.79 10.72
N VAL A 2 11.83 -6.25 11.03
CA VAL A 2 12.85 -5.86 10.04
C VAL A 2 14.12 -6.66 10.34
N GLN A 3 14.71 -7.24 9.31
CA GLN A 3 15.98 -7.95 9.40
C GLN A 3 16.99 -7.34 8.44
N TYR A 4 18.20 -7.13 8.93
CA TYR A 4 19.32 -6.64 8.14
C TYR A 4 20.57 -7.40 8.54
N GLN A 5 21.39 -7.76 7.56
CA GLN A 5 22.67 -8.42 7.81
C GLN A 5 23.78 -7.74 7.04
N PHE A 6 24.97 -7.71 7.64
CA PHE A 6 26.18 -7.31 6.96
C PHE A 6 27.37 -8.12 7.50
N GLU A 7 28.41 -8.23 6.69
CA GLU A 7 29.63 -8.94 7.03
C GLU A 7 30.82 -7.99 7.01
N ARG A 8 31.71 -8.14 7.99
CA ARG A 8 32.97 -7.41 8.08
C ARG A 8 34.05 -8.32 8.64
N GLU A 9 35.18 -8.45 7.95
CA GLU A 9 36.35 -9.20 8.43
C GLU A 9 36.03 -10.68 8.81
N SER A 10 35.10 -11.32 8.09
CA SER A 10 34.56 -12.67 8.37
C SER A 10 33.70 -12.77 9.64
N VAL A 11 33.21 -11.65 10.15
CA VAL A 11 32.18 -11.59 11.19
C VAL A 11 30.86 -11.17 10.56
N ARG A 12 29.82 -11.98 10.76
CA ARG A 12 28.45 -11.62 10.38
C ARG A 12 27.74 -10.94 11.53
N TYR A 13 27.13 -9.80 11.24
CA TYR A 13 26.23 -9.07 12.13
C TYR A 13 24.82 -9.15 11.57
N GLN A 14 23.92 -9.80 12.30
CA GLN A 14 22.52 -9.92 11.95
C GLN A 14 21.67 -9.15 12.95
N LEU A 15 20.93 -8.16 12.46
CA LEU A 15 20.02 -7.33 13.25
C LEU A 15 18.59 -7.80 13.01
N THR A 16 17.84 -8.03 14.08
CA THR A 16 16.40 -8.29 14.02
C THR A 16 15.68 -7.28 14.91
N LEU A 17 14.75 -6.52 14.34
CA LEU A 17 13.97 -5.50 15.03
C LEU A 17 12.47 -5.72 14.88
N PHE A 18 11.72 -5.47 15.94
CA PHE A 18 10.26 -5.48 15.92
C PHE A 18 9.70 -4.65 17.08
N ALA A 19 8.41 -4.33 17.02
CA ALA A 19 7.69 -3.66 18.10
C ALA A 19 6.56 -4.56 18.61
N ALA A 20 6.30 -4.50 19.91
CA ALA A 20 5.22 -5.24 20.57
C ALA A 20 4.76 -4.51 21.84
N THR A 21 3.52 -4.74 22.25
CA THR A 21 3.04 -4.37 23.59
C THR A 21 3.38 -5.47 24.59
N LEU A 22 3.58 -5.10 25.86
CA LEU A 22 4.06 -6.04 26.90
C LEU A 22 2.96 -7.01 27.39
N ASP A 23 1.72 -6.56 27.32
CA ASP A 23 0.52 -7.27 27.79
C ASP A 23 -0.30 -7.89 26.65
N GLY A 24 0.02 -7.56 25.39
CA GLY A 24 -0.72 -8.00 24.21
C GLY A 24 -1.95 -7.14 23.91
N ASP A 25 -2.23 -6.10 24.70
CA ASP A 25 -3.25 -5.10 24.37
C ASP A 25 -2.67 -4.18 23.27
N PRO A 26 -3.30 -4.06 22.09
CA PRO A 26 -2.84 -3.15 21.03
C PRO A 26 -2.86 -1.66 21.41
N GLU A 27 -3.60 -1.27 22.46
CA GLU A 27 -3.67 0.11 22.95
C GLU A 27 -2.60 0.45 24.00
N SER A 28 -1.88 -0.56 24.50
CA SER A 28 -0.80 -0.36 25.44
C SER A 28 0.45 0.25 24.79
N PRO A 29 1.32 0.93 25.55
CA PRO A 29 2.54 1.52 25.01
C PRO A 29 3.41 0.50 24.27
N LEU A 30 3.84 0.87 23.06
CA LEU A 30 4.71 0.04 22.23
C LEU A 30 6.14 0.00 22.77
N MET A 31 6.76 -1.18 22.68
CA MET A 31 8.15 -1.42 23.01
C MET A 31 8.87 -1.94 21.78
N ASN A 32 9.98 -1.32 21.44
CA ASN A 32 10.88 -1.79 20.38
C ASN A 32 11.87 -2.79 20.96
N PHE A 33 12.04 -3.91 20.27
CA PHE A 33 13.03 -4.94 20.56
C PHE A 33 14.04 -4.97 19.42
N ALA A 34 15.32 -5.05 19.75
CA ALA A 34 16.39 -5.20 18.77
C ALA A 34 17.41 -6.21 19.26
N ARG A 35 17.67 -7.25 18.46
CA ARG A 35 18.74 -8.22 18.70
C ARG A 35 19.83 -8.03 17.66
N VAL A 36 21.08 -8.02 18.12
CA VAL A 36 22.26 -8.11 17.28
C VAL A 36 22.92 -9.45 17.54
N GLN A 37 22.87 -10.34 16.55
CA GLN A 37 23.58 -11.61 16.57
C GLN A 37 24.91 -11.44 15.84
N ILE A 38 26.01 -11.68 16.55
CA ILE A 38 27.38 -11.56 16.03
C ILE A 38 27.93 -12.98 15.89
N HIS A 39 28.35 -13.38 14.70
CA HIS A 39 28.86 -14.72 14.40
C HIS A 39 30.26 -14.62 13.80
N ASN A 40 31.25 -15.22 14.47
CA ASN A 40 32.59 -15.36 13.91
C ASN A 40 32.61 -16.52 12.90
N GLN A 41 32.67 -16.20 11.61
CA GLN A 41 32.70 -17.20 10.53
C GLN A 41 34.12 -17.58 10.11
N SER A 42 35.14 -17.02 10.78
CA SER A 42 36.53 -17.35 10.52
C SER A 42 36.97 -18.63 11.24
N SER A 43 38.11 -19.17 10.83
CA SER A 43 38.75 -20.32 11.49
C SER A 43 39.61 -19.94 12.69
N GLN A 44 39.65 -18.65 13.07
CA GLN A 44 40.48 -18.14 14.17
C GLN A 44 39.63 -17.39 15.20
N PRO A 45 40.05 -17.32 16.47
CA PRO A 45 39.42 -16.43 17.42
C PRO A 45 39.48 -14.97 16.95
N GLN A 46 38.40 -14.23 17.11
CA GLN A 46 38.32 -12.82 16.69
C GLN A 46 37.74 -11.94 17.79
N ALA A 47 38.36 -10.78 17.98
CA ALA A 47 37.79 -9.70 18.79
C ALA A 47 36.81 -8.90 17.94
N VAL A 48 35.55 -8.84 18.39
CA VAL A 48 34.46 -8.15 17.70
C VAL A 48 33.99 -6.95 18.52
N GLY A 49 33.52 -5.92 17.82
CA GLY A 49 33.05 -4.69 18.42
C GLY A 49 31.64 -4.35 17.94
N PHE A 50 30.76 -3.98 18.85
CA PHE A 50 29.44 -3.43 18.51
C PHE A 50 29.10 -2.24 19.41
N GLY A 51 28.52 -1.20 18.84
CA GLY A 51 28.12 0.00 19.58
C GLY A 51 26.72 0.47 19.22
N VAL A 52 25.96 0.90 20.22
CA VAL A 52 24.65 1.52 20.05
C VAL A 52 24.65 2.92 20.67
N GLY A 53 23.79 3.80 20.14
CA GLY A 53 23.56 5.14 20.65
C GLY A 53 22.29 5.74 20.05
N THR A 54 21.88 6.88 20.59
CA THR A 54 20.71 7.63 20.11
C THR A 54 21.13 9.00 19.58
N ARG A 55 20.30 9.63 18.76
CA ARG A 55 20.44 11.05 18.40
C ARG A 55 19.05 11.64 18.22
N TYR A 56 18.88 12.94 18.47
CA TYR A 56 17.58 13.58 18.34
C TYR A 56 17.11 13.61 16.87
N GLN A 57 18.01 14.02 15.97
CA GLN A 57 17.84 13.95 14.53
C GLN A 57 19.18 13.64 13.83
N ASN A 58 19.13 13.32 12.56
CA ASN A 58 20.29 13.22 11.68
C ASN A 58 20.63 14.57 11.05
N GLU A 59 21.69 14.61 10.24
CA GLU A 59 22.09 15.79 9.50
C GLU A 59 20.97 16.25 8.57
N ALA A 60 20.88 17.56 8.34
CA ALA A 60 19.93 18.18 7.43
C ALA A 60 20.70 18.63 6.18
N ASN A 61 20.45 17.94 5.06
CA ASN A 61 21.07 18.20 3.77
C ASN A 61 20.04 18.71 2.73
N THR A 62 18.84 19.06 3.19
CA THR A 62 17.72 19.56 2.37
C THR A 62 17.33 20.99 2.75
N ASP A 63 16.57 21.65 1.88
CA ASP A 63 15.99 22.98 2.09
C ASP A 63 14.79 23.00 3.05
N TRP A 64 14.47 21.87 3.68
CA TRP A 64 13.32 21.72 4.59
C TRP A 64 13.64 22.12 6.04
N GLY A 65 14.93 22.30 6.37
CA GLY A 65 15.36 22.68 7.73
C GLY A 65 15.13 21.60 8.80
N ILE A 66 14.87 20.37 8.39
CA ILE A 66 14.67 19.18 9.24
C ILE A 66 15.72 18.14 8.83
N GLY A 67 16.14 17.27 9.75
CA GLY A 67 17.07 16.18 9.42
C GLY A 67 16.53 15.30 8.29
N ASP A 68 17.38 14.85 7.37
CA ASP A 68 17.01 13.95 6.27
C ASP A 68 16.17 12.76 6.76
N ASN A 69 15.14 12.35 6.01
CA ASN A 69 14.28 11.24 6.43
C ASN A 69 13.59 11.44 7.80
N ARG A 70 13.44 12.70 8.25
CA ARG A 70 12.61 13.09 9.41
C ARG A 70 11.56 14.09 8.99
N PHE A 71 10.53 14.19 9.82
CA PHE A 71 9.42 15.11 9.63
C PHE A 71 9.25 15.99 10.85
N LEU A 72 8.36 16.99 10.72
CA LEU A 72 8.08 17.94 11.78
C LEU A 72 7.56 17.19 13.01
N ARG A 73 8.35 17.18 14.09
CA ARG A 73 7.98 16.55 15.35
C ARG A 73 8.57 17.30 16.56
N PRO A 74 7.85 17.38 17.69
CA PRO A 74 6.47 16.91 17.85
C PRO A 74 5.50 17.79 17.07
N ALA A 75 4.46 17.18 16.52
CA ALA A 75 3.30 17.87 15.93
C ALA A 75 2.04 17.36 16.62
N LYS A 76 1.14 18.27 16.98
CA LYS A 76 -0.17 17.95 17.55
C LYS A 76 -1.25 18.53 16.66
N ALA A 77 -2.18 17.68 16.26
CA ALA A 77 -3.32 18.06 15.44
C ALA A 77 -4.28 18.95 16.24
N GLY A 78 -4.78 20.03 15.62
CA GLY A 78 -5.84 20.86 16.19
C GLY A 78 -7.22 20.22 16.03
N ILE A 79 -7.40 19.46 14.94
CA ILE A 79 -8.59 18.66 14.65
C ILE A 79 -8.16 17.20 14.50
N LEU A 80 -8.91 16.28 15.09
CA LEU A 80 -8.64 14.85 15.01
C LEU A 80 -8.52 14.39 13.53
N GLY A 81 -7.42 13.72 13.20
CA GLY A 81 -7.11 13.27 11.85
C GLY A 81 -6.28 14.25 11.01
N GLU A 82 -5.98 15.45 11.48
CA GLU A 82 -4.94 16.29 10.87
C GLU A 82 -3.53 15.78 11.22
N TYR A 83 -2.50 16.44 10.67
CA TYR A 83 -1.11 16.05 10.86
C TYR A 83 -0.71 16.03 12.34
N GLU A 84 -0.27 14.87 12.79
CA GLU A 84 0.27 14.63 14.12
C GLU A 84 1.61 13.90 13.99
N GLN A 85 2.52 14.06 14.95
CA GLN A 85 3.76 13.28 15.01
C GLN A 85 4.22 13.29 16.47
N ALA A 86 4.29 12.10 17.09
CA ALA A 86 4.77 11.98 18.46
C ALA A 86 6.25 12.40 18.58
N GLY A 87 6.61 12.99 19.72
CA GLY A 87 7.98 13.40 19.98
C GLY A 87 8.11 14.38 21.16
N ALA A 88 9.32 14.86 21.36
CA ALA A 88 9.64 15.92 22.31
C ALA A 88 10.39 17.04 21.58
N VAL A 89 10.22 18.30 22.01
CA VAL A 89 11.03 19.41 21.49
C VAL A 89 12.47 19.20 21.94
N PHE A 90 13.44 19.38 21.04
CA PHE A 90 14.85 19.31 21.40
C PHE A 90 15.20 20.31 22.51
N ASP A 91 15.86 19.83 23.56
CA ASP A 91 16.45 20.68 24.60
C ASP A 91 17.95 20.40 24.71
N PRO A 92 18.82 21.39 24.45
CA PRO A 92 20.27 21.22 24.62
C PRO A 92 20.71 21.06 26.09
N ASN A 93 19.80 21.26 27.06
CA ASN A 93 20.08 21.18 28.50
C ASN A 93 19.59 19.87 29.16
N TRP A 94 19.11 18.92 28.37
CA TRP A 94 18.75 17.59 28.85
C TRP A 94 19.87 16.99 29.71
N GLU A 95 19.48 16.37 30.83
CA GLU A 95 20.39 15.64 31.70
C GLU A 95 20.50 14.18 31.23
N TYR A 96 21.73 13.71 31.05
CA TYR A 96 21.99 12.36 30.58
C TYR A 96 22.73 11.56 31.62
N THR A 97 22.35 10.30 31.77
CA THR A 97 23.04 9.38 32.70
C THR A 97 22.88 7.93 32.26
N PHE A 98 23.61 7.04 32.93
CA PHE A 98 23.44 5.60 32.82
C PHE A 98 23.03 5.02 34.18
N SER A 99 22.18 4.01 34.13
CA SER A 99 22.06 3.04 35.21
C SER A 99 22.86 1.79 34.86
N ARG A 100 22.69 0.69 35.60
CA ARG A 100 23.35 -0.59 35.29
C ARG A 100 22.99 -1.15 33.91
N ASP A 101 21.74 -0.95 33.48
CA ASP A 101 21.14 -1.61 32.32
C ASP A 101 20.37 -0.67 31.39
N ALA A 102 20.38 0.64 31.66
CA ALA A 102 19.62 1.63 30.90
C ALA A 102 20.41 2.90 30.64
N PHE A 103 20.13 3.53 29.50
CA PHE A 103 20.50 4.91 29.19
C PHE A 103 19.31 5.82 29.51
N LEU A 104 19.57 6.93 30.20
CA LEU A 104 18.54 7.83 30.68
C LEU A 104 18.74 9.25 30.14
N ARG A 105 17.62 9.91 29.86
CA ARG A 105 17.51 11.34 29.55
C ARG A 105 16.45 11.96 30.44
N ASP A 106 16.79 12.99 31.21
CA ASP A 106 15.96 13.60 32.24
C ASP A 106 15.34 12.58 33.20
N SER A 107 16.17 11.64 33.67
CA SER A 107 15.74 10.51 34.50
C SER A 107 14.67 9.60 33.86
N LEU A 108 14.44 9.67 32.55
CA LEU A 108 13.57 8.75 31.81
C LEU A 108 14.40 7.74 31.01
N VAL A 109 13.97 6.48 31.00
CA VAL A 109 14.60 5.39 30.24
C VAL A 109 14.40 5.63 28.75
N MET A 110 15.51 5.85 28.04
CA MET A 110 15.54 5.96 26.58
C MET A 110 15.67 4.60 25.92
N TYR A 111 16.59 3.75 26.42
CA TYR A 111 16.69 2.36 26.01
C TYR A 111 17.41 1.52 27.09
N LEU A 112 17.12 0.22 27.09
CA LEU A 112 17.76 -0.83 27.89
C LEU A 112 18.78 -1.59 27.04
N TYR A 113 19.87 -2.03 27.66
CA TYR A 113 20.95 -2.79 27.03
C TYR A 113 21.43 -3.94 27.94
N PRO A 114 22.06 -4.99 27.38
CA PRO A 114 22.53 -6.11 28.19
C PRO A 114 23.74 -5.71 29.05
N SER A 115 23.70 -6.01 30.34
CA SER A 115 24.85 -5.76 31.23
C SER A 115 25.93 -6.85 31.17
N ASN A 116 25.68 -7.93 30.40
CA ASN A 116 26.62 -9.02 30.16
C ASN A 116 26.62 -9.37 28.67
N PRO A 117 27.76 -9.33 27.96
CA PRO A 117 29.09 -8.91 28.44
C PRO A 117 29.11 -7.46 28.94
N VAL A 118 30.02 -7.13 29.86
CA VAL A 118 30.08 -5.79 30.47
C VAL A 118 30.38 -4.74 29.40
N PRO A 119 29.50 -3.75 29.17
CA PRO A 119 29.74 -2.72 28.16
C PRO A 119 30.65 -1.60 28.67
N GLN A 120 31.24 -0.88 27.72
CA GLN A 120 31.80 0.45 27.94
C GLN A 120 30.71 1.50 27.65
N GLN A 121 30.47 2.38 28.60
CA GLN A 121 29.47 3.45 28.51
C GLN A 121 30.14 4.80 28.27
N SER A 122 29.55 5.64 27.43
CA SER A 122 29.93 7.04 27.29
C SER A 122 28.72 7.90 26.93
N ILE A 123 28.56 9.07 27.55
CA ILE A 123 27.39 9.93 27.28
C ILE A 123 27.41 10.46 25.84
N VAL A 124 28.60 10.80 25.33
CA VAL A 124 28.81 11.19 23.92
C VAL A 124 29.77 10.21 23.24
N LEU A 125 29.77 10.20 21.90
CA LEU A 125 30.65 9.33 21.12
C LEU A 125 32.13 9.69 21.23
N LYS A 126 32.43 10.99 21.31
CA LYS A 126 33.77 11.57 21.44
C LYS A 126 33.68 12.84 22.29
N THR A 127 34.66 13.04 23.16
CA THR A 127 34.89 14.26 23.94
C THR A 127 35.91 15.17 23.25
N GLY A 128 36.01 16.44 23.66
CA GLY A 128 36.98 17.39 23.08
C GLY A 128 38.45 16.99 23.29
N TYR A 129 38.73 16.22 24.35
CA TYR A 129 40.02 15.60 24.65
C TYR A 129 39.84 14.10 24.88
N ASN A 130 40.92 13.31 24.90
CA ASN A 130 40.90 11.87 25.16
C ASN A 130 40.70 11.55 26.66
N GLU A 131 39.70 12.18 27.27
CA GLU A 131 39.34 11.98 28.67
C GLU A 131 38.45 10.74 28.83
N VAL A 132 38.59 10.05 29.96
CA VAL A 132 37.64 9.01 30.34
C VAL A 132 36.33 9.72 30.69
N PRO A 133 35.21 9.43 30.01
CA PRO A 133 33.94 10.09 30.30
C PRO A 133 33.59 9.88 31.77
N GLU A 134 33.34 10.96 32.52
CA GLU A 134 32.81 10.82 33.87
C GLU A 134 31.46 10.08 33.80
N LEU A 135 31.36 8.96 34.53
CA LEU A 135 30.12 8.22 34.69
C LEU A 135 29.32 8.92 35.79
N GLY A 136 28.35 9.74 35.38
CA GLY A 136 27.51 10.55 36.26
C GLY A 136 26.39 11.21 35.47
N ALA A 137 25.44 11.83 36.18
CA ALA A 137 24.45 12.67 35.54
C ALA A 137 25.11 13.95 35.02
N MET A 138 24.95 14.23 33.73
CA MET A 138 25.62 15.36 33.07
C MET A 138 24.66 16.14 32.19
N ARG A 139 24.79 17.47 32.24
CA ARG A 139 24.20 18.38 31.25
C ARG A 139 25.33 18.87 30.36
N ILE A 140 25.25 18.54 29.07
CA ILE A 140 26.28 18.88 28.09
C ILE A 140 25.59 19.68 26.98
N PRO A 141 26.13 20.85 26.59
CA PRO A 141 25.61 21.57 25.45
C PRO A 141 25.84 20.73 24.18
N ILE A 142 24.76 20.25 23.58
CA ILE A 142 24.80 19.37 22.41
C ILE A 142 23.99 19.95 21.25
N LEU A 143 24.29 19.47 20.04
CA LEU A 143 23.50 19.74 18.86
C LEU A 143 22.43 18.65 18.68
N PRO A 144 21.34 18.93 17.94
CA PRO A 144 20.33 17.92 17.60
C PRO A 144 20.90 16.66 16.92
N THR A 145 22.05 16.78 16.29
CA THR A 145 22.74 15.70 15.56
C THR A 145 23.75 14.93 16.40
N THR A 146 24.06 15.39 17.63
CA THR A 146 25.06 14.76 18.49
C THR A 146 24.60 13.36 18.92
N PRO A 147 25.42 12.30 18.70
CA PRO A 147 25.12 10.97 19.23
C PRO A 147 25.30 10.92 20.75
N MET A 148 24.25 10.45 21.44
CA MET A 148 24.12 10.39 22.89
C MET A 148 23.88 8.96 23.40
N GLY A 149 24.32 8.71 24.63
CA GLY A 149 24.09 7.46 25.33
C GLY A 149 24.71 6.29 24.61
N ILE A 150 26.02 6.28 24.48
CA ILE A 150 26.76 5.29 23.73
C ILE A 150 27.11 4.09 24.61
N VAL A 151 26.78 2.89 24.15
CA VAL A 151 27.10 1.62 24.80
C VAL A 151 27.89 0.76 23.81
N LYS A 152 29.12 0.40 24.16
CA LYS A 152 30.05 -0.36 23.31
C LYS A 152 30.42 -1.69 23.94
N TYR A 153 30.37 -2.76 23.16
CA TYR A 153 30.80 -4.09 23.53
C TYR A 153 32.09 -4.43 22.79
N LYS A 154 33.03 -5.07 23.50
CA LYS A 154 34.22 -5.71 22.96
C LYS A 154 34.19 -7.16 23.41
N ILE A 155 34.07 -8.08 22.47
CA ILE A 155 33.77 -9.48 22.74
C ILE A 155 34.82 -10.32 22.01
N SER A 156 35.36 -11.34 22.66
CA SER A 156 36.23 -12.32 21.98
C SER A 156 35.37 -13.53 21.62
N LEU A 157 35.30 -13.86 20.34
CA LEU A 157 34.55 -15.01 19.84
C LEU A 157 35.51 -16.06 19.28
N GLN A 158 35.35 -17.31 19.71
CA GLN A 158 35.99 -18.47 19.11
C GLN A 158 35.47 -18.70 17.68
N PRO A 159 36.18 -19.51 16.86
CA PRO A 159 35.66 -19.94 15.56
C PRO A 159 34.24 -20.51 15.68
N ASP A 160 33.33 -20.07 14.80
CA ASP A 160 31.91 -20.43 14.77
C ASP A 160 31.07 -19.98 15.99
N GLU A 161 31.67 -19.30 16.97
CA GLU A 161 30.95 -18.80 18.14
C GLU A 161 29.98 -17.66 17.78
N LYS A 162 28.84 -17.64 18.46
CA LYS A 162 27.78 -16.64 18.30
C LYS A 162 27.47 -15.95 19.62
N GLN A 163 27.33 -14.64 19.59
CA GLN A 163 26.87 -13.83 20.72
C GLN A 163 25.66 -13.00 20.31
N ALA A 164 24.62 -13.00 21.15
CA ALA A 164 23.45 -12.14 21.00
C ALA A 164 23.51 -10.96 21.98
N LEU A 165 23.14 -9.77 21.52
CA LEU A 165 22.96 -8.57 22.33
C LEU A 165 21.53 -8.05 22.13
N ASP A 166 20.73 -8.03 23.21
CA ASP A 166 19.31 -7.69 23.17
C ASP A 166 19.05 -6.32 23.78
N PHE A 167 18.58 -5.38 22.96
CA PHE A 167 18.21 -4.03 23.33
C PHE A 167 16.70 -3.87 23.34
N LYS A 168 16.20 -3.01 24.23
CA LYS A 168 14.77 -2.72 24.35
C LYS A 168 14.55 -1.23 24.50
N MET A 169 13.65 -0.64 23.74
CA MET A 169 13.43 0.80 23.72
C MET A 169 11.93 1.08 23.80
N PRO A 170 11.43 1.71 24.87
CA PRO A 170 10.04 2.14 24.89
C PRO A 170 9.84 3.21 23.80
N TYR A 171 8.67 3.20 23.14
CA TYR A 171 8.35 4.17 22.08
C TYR A 171 8.42 5.60 22.62
N GLU A 172 7.90 5.82 23.84
CA GLU A 172 8.08 7.04 24.62
C GLU A 172 8.98 6.78 25.84
N PRO A 173 9.87 7.71 26.23
CA PRO A 173 10.71 7.51 27.41
C PRO A 173 9.90 7.34 28.70
N LEU A 174 10.28 6.38 29.55
CA LEU A 174 9.51 5.99 30.74
C LEU A 174 10.27 6.17 32.06
N PRO A 175 9.59 6.45 33.19
CA PRO A 175 10.22 6.49 34.50
C PRO A 175 10.87 5.12 34.87
N PRO A 176 12.11 5.08 35.36
CA PRO A 176 12.86 3.84 35.62
C PRO A 176 12.22 2.91 36.65
N GLN A 177 11.46 3.46 37.60
CA GLN A 177 10.74 2.74 38.65
C GLN A 177 9.28 2.42 38.27
N SER A 178 8.86 2.71 37.03
CA SER A 178 7.52 2.34 36.56
C SER A 178 7.37 0.82 36.45
N ALA A 179 6.14 0.33 36.66
CA ALA A 179 5.81 -1.08 36.46
C ALA A 179 6.11 -1.54 35.02
N THR A 180 5.87 -0.66 34.03
CA THR A 180 6.16 -0.93 32.62
C THR A 180 7.64 -1.18 32.36
N VAL A 181 8.55 -0.40 32.95
CA VAL A 181 10.00 -0.64 32.82
C VAL A 181 10.42 -1.93 33.52
N ALA A 182 9.82 -2.28 34.66
CA ALA A 182 10.08 -3.56 35.33
C ALA A 182 9.67 -4.75 34.44
N LEU A 183 8.50 -4.68 33.80
CA LEU A 183 8.04 -5.67 32.83
C LEU A 183 8.98 -5.74 31.62
N LEU A 184 9.36 -4.58 31.05
CA LEU A 184 10.27 -4.49 29.92
C LEU A 184 11.63 -5.14 30.21
N ARG A 185 12.18 -4.97 31.42
CA ARG A 185 13.41 -5.66 31.83
C ARG A 185 13.26 -7.17 31.80
N SER A 186 12.13 -7.69 32.27
CA SER A 186 11.85 -9.14 32.30
C SER A 186 11.49 -9.74 30.93
N ALA A 187 11.08 -8.92 29.96
CA ALA A 187 10.68 -9.36 28.63
C ALA A 187 11.82 -10.10 27.89
N ARG A 188 11.61 -11.33 27.44
CA ARG A 188 12.61 -12.07 26.66
C ARG A 188 12.39 -11.85 25.17
N PHE A 189 13.46 -11.54 24.43
CA PHE A 189 13.36 -11.20 23.01
C PHE A 189 12.63 -12.27 22.20
N ASP A 190 12.99 -13.56 22.37
CA ASP A 190 12.41 -14.66 21.61
C ASP A 190 10.91 -14.85 21.90
N ASP A 191 10.48 -14.70 23.16
CA ASP A 191 9.05 -14.79 23.51
C ASP A 191 8.24 -13.72 22.78
N TYR A 192 8.72 -12.49 22.77
CA TYR A 192 8.03 -11.38 22.12
C TYR A 192 8.14 -11.44 20.60
N LEU A 193 9.23 -11.97 20.05
CA LEU A 193 9.34 -12.23 18.62
C LEU A 193 8.29 -13.25 18.18
N THR A 194 8.17 -14.37 18.90
CA THR A 194 7.13 -15.39 18.62
C THR A 194 5.73 -14.80 18.74
N ARG A 195 5.46 -13.98 19.78
CA ARG A 195 4.16 -13.28 19.91
C ARG A 195 3.87 -12.36 18.74
N THR A 196 4.85 -11.56 18.31
CA THR A 196 4.68 -10.67 17.16
C THR A 196 4.43 -11.44 15.87
N ILE A 197 5.14 -12.56 15.64
CA ILE A 197 4.90 -13.42 14.48
C ILE A 197 3.47 -13.98 14.53
N ASN A 198 3.07 -14.57 15.66
CA ASN A 198 1.72 -15.15 15.81
C ASN A 198 0.63 -14.10 15.61
N PHE A 199 0.78 -12.89 16.16
CA PHE A 199 -0.16 -11.79 15.95
C PHE A 199 -0.39 -11.49 14.46
N TRP A 200 0.67 -11.41 13.66
CA TRP A 200 0.54 -11.16 12.22
C TRP A 200 0.01 -12.36 11.45
N GLU A 201 0.41 -13.58 11.81
CA GLU A 201 -0.12 -14.81 11.20
C GLU A 201 -1.63 -14.99 11.49
N GLU A 202 -2.10 -14.64 12.69
CA GLU A 202 -3.52 -14.62 13.04
C GLU A 202 -4.29 -13.62 12.15
N ILE A 203 -3.77 -12.40 11.97
CA ILE A 203 -4.34 -11.43 11.03
C ILE A 203 -4.40 -12.02 9.62
N PHE A 204 -3.31 -12.61 9.11
CA PHE A 204 -3.30 -13.20 7.77
C PHE A 204 -4.28 -14.37 7.61
N ALA A 205 -4.58 -15.10 8.68
CA ALA A 205 -5.48 -16.24 8.65
C ALA A 205 -6.94 -15.84 8.34
N ASP A 206 -7.35 -14.62 8.72
CA ASP A 206 -8.72 -14.14 8.56
C ASP A 206 -9.06 -13.74 7.11
N GLY A 207 -8.08 -13.19 6.40
CA GLY A 207 -8.27 -12.66 5.05
C GLY A 207 -8.07 -13.68 3.93
N ILE A 208 -8.17 -13.17 2.71
CA ILE A 208 -7.80 -13.87 1.48
C ILE A 208 -6.33 -14.32 1.56
N ASP A 209 -6.09 -15.55 1.15
CA ASP A 209 -4.75 -16.09 0.95
C ASP A 209 -4.54 -16.45 -0.53
N ILE A 210 -3.42 -15.97 -1.07
CA ILE A 210 -3.01 -16.10 -2.46
C ILE A 210 -1.64 -16.79 -2.46
N SER A 211 -1.61 -18.03 -2.94
CA SER A 211 -0.38 -18.79 -3.14
C SER A 211 -0.08 -18.87 -4.64
N LEU A 212 1.10 -18.35 -5.01
CA LEU A 212 1.64 -18.34 -6.37
C LEU A 212 3.11 -18.79 -6.30
N PRO A 213 3.65 -19.40 -7.37
CA PRO A 213 5.03 -19.89 -7.40
C PRO A 213 6.05 -18.77 -7.68
N GLU A 214 5.82 -17.58 -7.10
CA GLU A 214 6.77 -16.47 -7.10
C GLU A 214 6.70 -15.74 -5.75
N GLU A 215 7.70 -15.98 -4.90
CA GLU A 215 7.75 -15.43 -3.54
C GLU A 215 7.68 -13.90 -3.53
N LYS A 216 8.30 -13.21 -4.50
CA LYS A 216 8.24 -11.74 -4.56
C LYS A 216 6.80 -11.24 -4.66
N VAL A 217 5.96 -11.91 -5.43
CA VAL A 217 4.55 -11.54 -5.63
C VAL A 217 3.78 -11.75 -4.33
N VAL A 218 3.89 -12.94 -3.74
CA VAL A 218 3.19 -13.33 -2.50
C VAL A 218 3.65 -12.50 -1.30
N ASN A 219 4.95 -12.30 -1.13
CA ASN A 219 5.50 -11.53 -0.01
C ASN A 219 5.14 -10.06 -0.14
N SER A 220 5.12 -9.49 -1.35
CA SER A 220 4.66 -8.12 -1.55
C SER A 220 3.18 -7.98 -1.25
N PHE A 221 2.35 -8.96 -1.63
CA PHE A 221 0.94 -8.98 -1.25
C PHE A 221 0.77 -8.95 0.28
N LYS A 222 1.45 -9.85 1.01
CA LYS A 222 1.36 -9.93 2.49
C LYS A 222 1.91 -8.68 3.19
N ALA A 223 3.10 -8.22 2.83
CA ALA A 223 3.75 -7.07 3.45
C ALA A 223 2.93 -5.78 3.31
N ASN A 224 2.27 -5.58 2.17
CA ASN A 224 1.47 -4.38 1.94
C ASN A 224 0.19 -4.32 2.80
N LEU A 225 -0.34 -5.45 3.29
CA LEU A 225 -1.39 -5.40 4.32
C LEU A 225 -0.84 -4.84 5.63
N VAL A 226 0.35 -5.30 6.02
CA VAL A 226 1.02 -4.84 7.25
C VAL A 226 1.25 -3.33 7.19
N TYR A 227 1.73 -2.80 6.07
CA TYR A 227 2.00 -1.36 5.94
C TYR A 227 0.75 -0.48 6.09
N ASP A 228 -0.40 -0.92 5.55
CA ASP A 228 -1.66 -0.18 5.75
C ASP A 228 -2.17 -0.31 7.19
N LEU A 229 -2.05 -1.50 7.80
CA LEU A 229 -2.52 -1.74 9.17
C LEU A 229 -1.68 -1.00 10.23
N ILE A 230 -0.37 -0.83 10.02
CA ILE A 230 0.47 -0.05 10.95
C ILE A 230 0.26 1.46 10.83
N ALA A 231 -0.30 1.95 9.72
CA ALA A 231 -0.68 3.34 9.52
C ALA A 231 -2.12 3.64 9.97
N ARG A 232 -2.72 2.73 10.75
CA ARG A 232 -4.06 2.89 11.35
C ARG A 232 -3.93 3.18 12.84
N ASN A 233 -4.21 4.42 13.23
CA ASN A 233 -4.21 4.84 14.62
C ASN A 233 -5.58 4.65 15.28
N LYS A 234 -5.58 4.42 16.60
CA LYS A 234 -6.78 4.54 17.43
C LYS A 234 -6.61 5.71 18.39
N VAL A 235 -7.39 6.78 18.20
CA VAL A 235 -7.32 8.01 19.01
C VAL A 235 -8.72 8.42 19.41
N ASP A 236 -8.94 8.68 20.70
CA ASP A 236 -10.25 9.04 21.27
C ASP A 236 -11.38 8.09 20.85
N GLY A 237 -11.08 6.79 20.77
CA GLY A 237 -12.03 5.75 20.36
C GLY A 237 -12.30 5.66 18.84
N HIS A 238 -11.66 6.49 18.03
CA HIS A 238 -11.77 6.48 16.57
C HIS A 238 -10.60 5.78 15.91
N PHE A 239 -10.89 4.96 14.90
CA PHE A 239 -9.87 4.40 14.01
C PHE A 239 -9.63 5.35 12.83
N ILE A 240 -8.41 5.84 12.71
CA ILE A 240 -8.00 6.83 11.72
C ILE A 240 -6.99 6.15 10.79
N GLN A 241 -7.41 5.91 9.55
CA GLN A 241 -6.52 5.37 8.52
C GLN A 241 -5.73 6.52 7.88
N LYS A 242 -4.41 6.48 8.02
CA LYS A 242 -3.46 7.37 7.34
C LYS A 242 -2.77 6.61 6.21
N VAL A 243 -1.90 7.29 5.46
CA VAL A 243 -1.13 6.67 4.37
C VAL A 243 0.16 6.04 4.90
N ASN A 244 0.84 6.73 5.82
CA ASN A 244 2.01 6.27 6.56
C ASN A 244 2.24 7.18 7.77
N GLU A 245 3.10 6.75 8.69
CA GLU A 245 3.54 7.53 9.86
C GLU A 245 4.69 8.51 9.53
N PHE A 246 4.82 8.91 8.25
CA PHE A 246 5.92 9.72 7.72
C PHE A 246 5.41 11.09 7.22
N GLN A 247 5.56 11.41 5.93
CA GLN A 247 5.11 12.67 5.34
C GLN A 247 3.59 12.74 5.18
N TYR A 248 2.91 11.59 5.12
CA TYR A 248 1.47 11.49 4.89
C TYR A 248 0.70 11.10 6.15
N ASP A 249 1.09 11.73 7.26
CA ASP A 249 0.58 11.43 8.59
C ASP A 249 -0.70 12.19 8.95
N SER A 250 -1.62 12.26 7.99
CA SER A 250 -2.95 12.83 8.15
C SER A 250 -3.98 11.89 7.55
N PHE A 251 -5.24 12.10 7.90
CA PHE A 251 -6.36 11.46 7.23
C PHE A 251 -6.65 12.15 5.89
N TRP A 252 -6.70 11.35 4.83
CA TRP A 252 -7.04 11.79 3.48
C TRP A 252 -8.20 10.93 2.98
N LEU A 253 -9.33 11.54 2.61
CA LEU A 253 -10.47 10.81 2.07
C LEU A 253 -10.08 10.01 0.82
N ARG A 254 -9.21 10.58 -0.03
CA ARG A 254 -8.75 9.94 -1.28
C ARG A 254 -7.97 8.65 -1.05
N ASP A 255 -7.02 8.67 -0.12
CA ASP A 255 -6.22 7.50 0.21
C ASP A 255 -7.02 6.48 1.01
N ALA A 256 -7.68 6.93 2.09
CA ALA A 256 -8.40 6.06 3.00
C ALA A 256 -9.51 5.28 2.28
N SER A 257 -10.16 5.86 1.26
CA SER A 257 -11.18 5.15 0.48
C SER A 257 -10.61 3.92 -0.25
N TYR A 258 -9.41 4.02 -0.83
CA TYR A 258 -8.77 2.86 -1.46
C TYR A 258 -8.26 1.84 -0.45
N ILE A 259 -7.70 2.29 0.67
CA ILE A 259 -7.20 1.40 1.73
C ILE A 259 -8.36 0.61 2.35
N VAL A 260 -9.47 1.28 2.67
CA VAL A 260 -10.71 0.63 3.14
C VAL A 260 -11.25 -0.36 2.11
N ARG A 261 -11.28 0.01 0.82
CA ARG A 261 -11.68 -0.92 -0.23
C ARG A 261 -10.79 -2.15 -0.26
N MET A 262 -9.47 -1.99 -0.09
CA MET A 262 -8.54 -3.11 -0.03
C MET A 262 -8.85 -4.05 1.15
N TYR A 263 -9.14 -3.50 2.34
CA TYR A 263 -9.55 -4.31 3.49
C TYR A 263 -10.79 -5.15 3.16
N ASP A 264 -11.81 -4.53 2.57
CA ASP A 264 -13.03 -5.23 2.17
C ASP A 264 -12.77 -6.35 1.16
N VAL A 265 -12.06 -6.09 0.06
CA VAL A 265 -11.78 -7.15 -0.94
C VAL A 265 -10.75 -8.18 -0.48
N SER A 266 -10.11 -7.93 0.67
CA SER A 266 -9.18 -8.86 1.31
C SER A 266 -9.78 -9.62 2.50
N GLY A 267 -11.01 -9.32 2.91
CA GLY A 267 -11.74 -10.05 3.96
C GLY A 267 -11.73 -9.39 5.34
N TYR A 268 -11.14 -8.21 5.47
CA TYR A 268 -11.02 -7.44 6.71
C TYR A 268 -12.16 -6.43 6.87
N HIS A 269 -13.40 -6.90 6.72
CA HIS A 269 -14.60 -6.05 6.72
C HIS A 269 -14.76 -5.24 8.01
N ASP A 270 -14.46 -5.84 9.16
CA ASP A 270 -14.58 -5.13 10.44
C ASP A 270 -13.59 -3.97 10.55
N ILE A 271 -12.37 -4.15 10.03
CA ILE A 271 -11.34 -3.10 9.95
C ILE A 271 -11.80 -2.00 8.98
N ALA A 272 -12.37 -2.37 7.83
CA ALA A 272 -12.96 -1.42 6.89
C ALA A 272 -14.06 -0.57 7.56
N GLY A 273 -15.01 -1.21 8.25
CA GLY A 273 -16.10 -0.53 8.97
C GLY A 273 -15.61 0.43 10.05
N GLN A 274 -14.62 0.01 10.84
CA GLN A 274 -13.98 0.86 11.86
C GLN A 274 -13.41 2.17 11.27
N CYS A 275 -12.75 2.09 10.12
CA CYS A 275 -12.21 3.28 9.44
C CYS A 275 -13.31 4.14 8.82
N LEU A 276 -14.33 3.52 8.21
CA LEU A 276 -15.45 4.23 7.58
C LEU A 276 -16.26 5.07 8.57
N ASP A 277 -16.32 4.65 9.83
CA ASP A 277 -16.95 5.41 10.91
C ASP A 277 -16.34 6.81 11.13
N PHE A 278 -15.10 7.02 10.68
CA PHE A 278 -14.43 8.31 10.78
C PHE A 278 -14.79 9.27 9.65
N PHE A 279 -15.21 8.77 8.47
CA PHE A 279 -15.42 9.58 7.26
C PHE A 279 -16.44 10.72 7.44
N PRO A 280 -17.58 10.54 8.14
CA PRO A 280 -18.57 11.61 8.34
C PRO A 280 -18.03 12.89 8.99
N ARG A 281 -16.88 12.83 9.69
CA ARG A 281 -16.23 14.02 10.29
C ARG A 281 -15.72 15.01 9.25
N TRP A 282 -15.53 14.54 8.02
CA TRP A 282 -15.06 15.34 6.90
C TRP A 282 -16.20 15.76 5.96
N GLN A 283 -17.46 15.55 6.38
CA GLN A 283 -18.62 16.14 5.72
C GLN A 283 -18.84 17.57 6.24
N ARG A 284 -18.81 18.55 5.33
CA ARG A 284 -19.14 19.94 5.61
C ARG A 284 -20.65 20.12 5.79
N GLU A 285 -21.05 21.23 6.40
CA GLU A 285 -22.47 21.56 6.61
C GLU A 285 -23.28 21.63 5.30
N ASP A 286 -22.64 22.04 4.20
CA ASP A 286 -23.26 22.10 2.88
C ASP A 286 -23.46 20.72 2.22
N GLY A 287 -22.94 19.66 2.82
CA GLY A 287 -23.03 18.26 2.38
C GLY A 287 -21.81 17.74 1.64
N ASN A 288 -20.82 18.58 1.30
CA ASN A 288 -19.61 18.15 0.60
C ASN A 288 -18.68 17.33 1.52
N PHE A 289 -18.01 16.31 0.99
CA PHE A 289 -16.93 15.61 1.70
C PHE A 289 -15.57 16.10 1.21
N VAL A 290 -14.80 16.72 2.10
CA VAL A 290 -13.50 17.32 1.76
C VAL A 290 -12.57 17.25 2.96
N SER A 291 -11.47 16.50 2.84
CA SER A 291 -10.39 16.48 3.84
C SER A 291 -9.32 17.52 3.57
N GLN A 292 -9.01 17.80 2.30
CA GLN A 292 -8.04 18.84 1.91
C GLN A 292 -8.65 19.80 0.89
N GLY A 293 -8.29 21.08 0.99
CA GLY A 293 -8.87 22.14 0.18
C GLY A 293 -8.77 21.86 -1.33
N GLY A 294 -9.87 22.04 -2.05
CA GLY A 294 -9.91 21.84 -3.51
C GLY A 294 -9.99 20.38 -3.99
N GLN A 295 -9.87 19.39 -3.10
CA GLN A 295 -9.93 17.97 -3.44
C GLN A 295 -11.37 17.44 -3.39
N TYR A 296 -12.16 17.73 -4.44
CA TYR A 296 -13.57 17.33 -4.51
C TYR A 296 -13.79 15.87 -4.97
N ASP A 297 -12.72 15.12 -5.29
CA ASP A 297 -12.80 13.67 -5.43
C ASP A 297 -13.22 12.97 -4.14
N GLY A 298 -12.91 13.55 -2.98
CA GLY A 298 -13.33 13.06 -1.66
C GLY A 298 -14.84 12.83 -1.54
N TRP A 299 -15.65 13.63 -2.27
CA TRP A 299 -17.10 13.43 -2.39
C TRP A 299 -17.44 12.06 -2.99
N GLY A 300 -16.88 11.76 -4.15
CA GLY A 300 -17.18 10.52 -4.87
C GLY A 300 -16.56 9.30 -4.22
N GLN A 301 -15.34 9.44 -3.71
CA GLN A 301 -14.59 8.39 -3.03
C GLN A 301 -15.28 7.93 -1.75
N THR A 302 -15.81 8.85 -0.94
CA THR A 302 -16.56 8.52 0.27
C THR A 302 -17.80 7.70 -0.04
N LEU A 303 -18.63 8.15 -0.99
CA LEU A 303 -19.84 7.43 -1.37
C LEU A 303 -19.52 6.07 -2.00
N TRP A 304 -18.46 6.01 -2.80
CA TRP A 304 -17.94 4.75 -3.33
C TRP A 304 -17.52 3.81 -2.21
N ALA A 305 -16.72 4.25 -1.24
CA ALA A 305 -16.28 3.41 -0.12
C ALA A 305 -17.47 2.87 0.69
N PHE A 306 -18.46 3.72 1.01
CA PHE A 306 -19.68 3.28 1.70
C PHE A 306 -20.47 2.23 0.93
N GLY A 307 -20.76 2.46 -0.36
CA GLY A 307 -21.54 1.51 -1.14
C GLY A 307 -20.77 0.22 -1.41
N GLN A 308 -19.46 0.30 -1.62
CA GLN A 308 -18.62 -0.87 -1.83
C GLN A 308 -18.52 -1.74 -0.57
N HIS A 309 -18.41 -1.13 0.61
CA HIS A 309 -18.47 -1.84 1.89
C HIS A 309 -19.81 -2.56 2.04
N TYR A 310 -20.93 -1.86 1.86
CA TYR A 310 -22.25 -2.46 1.90
C TYR A 310 -22.44 -3.59 0.86
N ARG A 311 -21.90 -3.46 -0.35
CA ARG A 311 -21.99 -4.52 -1.37
C ARG A 311 -21.26 -5.79 -0.95
N MET A 312 -20.17 -5.66 -0.20
CA MET A 312 -19.39 -6.78 0.33
C MET A 312 -20.04 -7.40 1.57
N THR A 313 -20.46 -6.59 2.53
CA THR A 313 -20.93 -7.06 3.84
C THR A 313 -22.43 -7.30 3.92
N ARG A 314 -23.21 -6.56 3.12
CA ARG A 314 -24.67 -6.44 3.22
C ARG A 314 -25.14 -5.98 4.60
N ASP A 315 -24.29 -5.28 5.35
CA ASP A 315 -24.63 -4.74 6.65
C ASP A 315 -25.67 -3.62 6.51
N GLN A 316 -26.92 -3.96 6.85
CA GLN A 316 -28.05 -3.04 6.84
C GLN A 316 -27.89 -1.93 7.89
N ALA A 317 -27.36 -2.24 9.07
CA ALA A 317 -27.19 -1.26 10.13
C ALA A 317 -26.15 -0.20 9.74
N PHE A 318 -25.04 -0.64 9.13
CA PHE A 318 -24.07 0.28 8.53
C PHE A 318 -24.72 1.15 7.45
N ALA A 319 -25.46 0.55 6.51
CA ALA A 319 -26.11 1.29 5.43
C ALA A 319 -27.09 2.34 5.98
N GLU A 320 -27.93 1.98 6.96
CA GLU A 320 -28.85 2.90 7.63
C GLU A 320 -28.12 4.04 8.33
N LYS A 321 -26.98 3.74 8.99
CA LYS A 321 -26.15 4.73 9.69
C LYS A 321 -25.57 5.77 8.74
N VAL A 322 -25.05 5.37 7.58
CA VAL A 322 -24.37 6.30 6.65
C VAL A 322 -25.31 7.00 5.67
N PHE A 323 -26.50 6.43 5.40
CA PHE A 323 -27.42 6.95 4.38
C PHE A 323 -27.82 8.43 4.54
N PRO A 324 -28.04 8.98 5.76
CA PRO A 324 -28.31 10.41 5.92
C PRO A 324 -27.17 11.30 5.40
N ALA A 325 -25.92 10.88 5.54
CA ALA A 325 -24.77 11.59 4.99
C ALA A 325 -24.74 11.51 3.46
N VAL A 326 -25.12 10.35 2.89
CA VAL A 326 -25.30 10.17 1.43
C VAL A 326 -26.35 11.13 0.87
N GLN A 327 -27.48 11.30 1.56
CA GLN A 327 -28.53 12.22 1.13
C GLN A 327 -28.07 13.69 1.11
N LYS A 328 -27.32 14.12 2.13
CA LYS A 328 -26.71 15.46 2.15
C LYS A 328 -25.70 15.65 1.02
N ALA A 329 -24.85 14.64 0.78
CA ALA A 329 -23.89 14.65 -0.30
C ALA A 329 -24.57 14.77 -1.68
N PHE A 330 -25.66 14.02 -1.89
CA PHE A 330 -26.46 14.13 -3.10
C PHE A 330 -27.05 15.53 -3.29
N ALA A 331 -27.65 16.10 -2.25
CA ALA A 331 -28.21 17.46 -2.31
C ALA A 331 -27.14 18.51 -2.65
N TRP A 332 -25.93 18.35 -2.11
CA TRP A 332 -24.78 19.18 -2.46
C TRP A 332 -24.45 19.06 -3.96
N LEU A 333 -24.29 17.84 -4.49
CA LEU A 333 -23.92 17.62 -5.89
C LEU A 333 -24.93 18.27 -6.84
N GLN A 334 -26.22 18.10 -6.57
CA GLN A 334 -27.27 18.73 -7.39
C GLN A 334 -27.16 20.25 -7.40
N LYS A 335 -26.89 20.86 -6.24
CA LYS A 335 -26.70 22.32 -6.15
C LYS A 335 -25.43 22.75 -6.88
N ALA A 336 -24.32 22.04 -6.68
CA ALA A 336 -23.04 22.32 -7.32
C ALA A 336 -23.14 22.26 -8.84
N ARG A 337 -23.69 21.17 -9.40
CA ARG A 337 -23.90 21.00 -10.85
C ARG A 337 -24.85 22.04 -11.43
N ARG A 338 -25.92 22.42 -10.72
CA ARG A 338 -26.83 23.48 -11.20
C ARG A 338 -26.18 24.85 -11.25
N GLY A 339 -25.26 25.14 -10.32
CA GLY A 339 -24.49 26.38 -10.28
C GLY A 339 -23.30 26.42 -11.23
N ASP A 340 -22.88 25.25 -11.72
CA ASP A 340 -21.76 25.10 -12.63
C ASP A 340 -22.17 25.29 -14.11
N PRO A 341 -21.47 26.13 -14.91
CA PRO A 341 -21.82 26.37 -16.31
C PRO A 341 -21.74 25.15 -17.22
N LEU A 342 -20.93 24.14 -16.87
CA LEU A 342 -20.83 22.91 -17.64
C LEU A 342 -21.80 21.83 -17.15
N HIS A 343 -22.51 22.08 -16.05
CA HIS A 343 -23.38 21.14 -15.35
C HIS A 343 -22.66 19.85 -14.93
N VAL A 344 -21.42 19.99 -14.49
CA VAL A 344 -20.56 18.90 -14.01
C VAL A 344 -20.00 19.25 -12.62
N MET A 345 -19.02 18.49 -12.10
CA MET A 345 -18.31 18.91 -10.89
C MET A 345 -17.67 20.27 -11.13
N PRO A 346 -17.85 21.24 -10.22
CA PRO A 346 -17.39 22.60 -10.42
C PRO A 346 -15.86 22.69 -10.52
N VAL A 347 -15.37 23.84 -11.00
CA VAL A 347 -13.95 24.17 -11.01
C VAL A 347 -13.32 23.98 -9.63
N THR A 348 -12.18 23.30 -9.59
CA THR A 348 -11.39 23.07 -8.38
C THR A 348 -9.91 23.34 -8.63
N THR A 349 -9.17 23.59 -7.54
CA THR A 349 -7.71 23.68 -7.52
C THR A 349 -7.19 22.72 -6.44
N PRO A 350 -6.91 21.44 -6.78
CA PRO A 350 -6.54 20.43 -5.78
C PRO A 350 -5.21 20.72 -5.06
N GLY A 351 -4.31 21.47 -5.70
CA GLY A 351 -2.97 21.76 -5.16
C GLY A 351 -2.08 20.51 -5.04
N ASP A 352 -2.38 19.48 -5.82
CA ASP A 352 -1.83 18.13 -5.70
C ASP A 352 -1.49 17.58 -7.09
N ASN A 353 -1.39 16.26 -7.23
CA ASN A 353 -0.84 15.58 -8.38
C ASN A 353 -1.52 15.92 -9.72
N GLU A 354 -2.80 16.29 -9.72
CA GLU A 354 -3.46 16.75 -10.95
C GLU A 354 -2.74 17.97 -11.57
N ASN A 355 -2.18 18.83 -10.72
CA ASN A 355 -1.51 20.10 -11.03
C ASN A 355 -2.29 21.00 -12.01
N ILE A 356 -3.59 21.17 -11.74
CA ILE A 356 -4.49 22.01 -12.54
C ILE A 356 -5.43 22.83 -11.67
N SER A 357 -5.98 23.89 -12.26
CA SER A 357 -7.19 24.59 -11.81
C SER A 357 -8.23 24.54 -12.92
N GLY A 358 -9.34 23.86 -12.70
CA GLY A 358 -10.35 23.64 -13.75
C GLY A 358 -11.39 22.60 -13.34
N HIS A 359 -12.24 22.20 -14.29
CA HIS A 359 -13.14 21.05 -14.11
C HIS A 359 -12.31 19.77 -14.23
N VAL A 360 -11.74 19.34 -13.10
CA VAL A 360 -10.86 18.16 -13.02
C VAL A 360 -11.61 16.92 -13.51
N THR A 361 -11.09 16.25 -14.52
CA THR A 361 -11.73 15.08 -15.14
C THR A 361 -11.89 13.93 -14.13
N GLY A 362 -10.89 13.68 -13.29
CA GLY A 362 -10.94 12.66 -12.25
C GLY A 362 -12.06 12.89 -11.23
N HIS A 363 -12.29 14.14 -10.81
CA HIS A 363 -13.37 14.48 -9.86
C HIS A 363 -14.75 14.14 -10.44
N ASN A 364 -14.93 14.35 -11.74
CA ASN A 364 -16.16 14.01 -12.45
C ASN A 364 -16.40 12.50 -12.52
N PHE A 365 -15.37 11.70 -12.81
CA PHE A 365 -15.48 10.24 -12.76
C PHE A 365 -15.77 9.75 -11.34
N TRP A 366 -15.13 10.31 -10.33
CA TRP A 366 -15.42 9.99 -8.93
C TRP A 366 -16.85 10.31 -8.53
N ALA A 367 -17.40 11.45 -8.94
CA ALA A 367 -18.77 11.79 -8.62
C ALA A 367 -19.78 10.80 -9.27
N LEU A 368 -19.50 10.33 -10.49
CA LEU A 368 -20.30 9.25 -11.10
C LEU A 368 -20.14 7.91 -10.36
N ALA A 369 -18.93 7.58 -9.91
CA ALA A 369 -18.68 6.38 -9.10
C ALA A 369 -19.41 6.43 -7.75
N GLY A 370 -19.42 7.61 -7.11
CA GLY A 370 -20.14 7.85 -5.86
C GLY A 370 -21.66 7.71 -6.04
N LEU A 371 -22.23 8.26 -7.12
CA LEU A 371 -23.65 8.12 -7.45
C LEU A 371 -24.07 6.65 -7.67
N LYS A 372 -23.27 5.86 -8.40
CA LYS A 372 -23.50 4.41 -8.57
C LYS A 372 -23.63 3.70 -7.21
N ASN A 373 -22.78 4.07 -6.27
CA ASN A 373 -22.74 3.44 -4.95
C ASN A 373 -23.82 3.98 -4.00
N ALA A 374 -24.22 5.24 -4.15
CA ALA A 374 -25.42 5.79 -3.50
C ALA A 374 -26.70 5.08 -3.98
N ILE A 375 -26.81 4.77 -5.27
CA ILE A 375 -27.92 3.98 -5.82
C ILE A 375 -27.94 2.58 -5.19
N ALA A 376 -26.79 1.88 -5.15
CA ALA A 376 -26.69 0.56 -4.55
C ALA A 376 -27.09 0.53 -3.06
N LEU A 377 -26.73 1.57 -2.30
CA LEU A 377 -27.17 1.74 -0.91
C LEU A 377 -28.69 1.97 -0.81
N ALA A 378 -29.23 2.89 -1.62
CA ALA A 378 -30.67 3.19 -1.62
C ALA A 378 -31.50 1.95 -1.98
N GLU A 379 -31.10 1.21 -3.02
CA GLU A 379 -31.73 -0.06 -3.39
C GLU A 379 -31.62 -1.10 -2.27
N GLY A 380 -30.44 -1.20 -1.65
CA GLY A 380 -30.18 -2.10 -0.54
C GLY A 380 -31.05 -1.87 0.69
N LEU A 381 -31.39 -0.61 0.95
CA LEU A 381 -32.28 -0.15 2.02
C LEU A 381 -33.76 -0.11 1.62
N GLY A 382 -34.11 -0.54 0.39
CA GLY A 382 -35.46 -0.47 -0.13
C GLY A 382 -36.00 0.96 -0.37
N ARG A 383 -35.13 1.97 -0.40
CA ARG A 383 -35.44 3.40 -0.66
C ARG A 383 -35.62 3.65 -2.16
N LYS A 384 -36.70 3.09 -2.71
CA LYS A 384 -36.94 3.02 -4.16
C LYS A 384 -37.07 4.39 -4.83
N GLU A 385 -37.63 5.39 -4.17
CA GLU A 385 -37.78 6.73 -4.76
C GLU A 385 -36.45 7.47 -4.78
N GLU A 386 -35.67 7.41 -3.70
CA GLU A 386 -34.32 7.96 -3.65
C GLU A 386 -33.41 7.29 -4.69
N ALA A 387 -33.47 5.95 -4.82
CA ALA A 387 -32.72 5.22 -5.85
C ALA A 387 -33.06 5.73 -7.26
N LYS A 388 -34.35 5.95 -7.58
CA LYS A 388 -34.78 6.52 -8.86
C LYS A 388 -34.27 7.95 -9.04
N TRP A 389 -34.26 8.78 -7.99
CA TRP A 389 -33.75 10.15 -8.06
C TRP A 389 -32.25 10.17 -8.31
N PHE A 390 -31.49 9.34 -7.59
CA PHE A 390 -30.05 9.20 -7.78
C PHE A 390 -29.72 8.67 -9.19
N GLN A 391 -30.50 7.70 -9.69
CA GLN A 391 -30.35 7.18 -11.05
C GLN A 391 -30.56 8.27 -12.12
N ARG A 392 -31.61 9.09 -11.98
CA ARG A 392 -31.87 10.19 -12.93
C ARG A 392 -30.72 11.20 -12.95
N GLU A 393 -30.19 11.56 -11.79
CA GLU A 393 -29.02 12.45 -11.69
C GLU A 393 -27.78 11.82 -12.33
N TYR A 394 -27.53 10.54 -12.08
CA TYR A 394 -26.42 9.79 -12.68
C TYR A 394 -26.51 9.76 -14.22
N ASP A 395 -27.68 9.44 -14.76
CA ASP A 395 -27.90 9.34 -16.21
C ASP A 395 -27.70 10.70 -16.90
N ASP A 396 -28.25 11.77 -16.32
CA ASP A 396 -28.07 13.14 -16.80
C ASP A 396 -26.61 13.58 -16.72
N PHE A 397 -25.96 13.35 -15.58
CA PHE A 397 -24.57 13.72 -15.39
C PHE A 397 -23.65 12.98 -16.35
N ARG A 398 -23.78 11.65 -16.45
CA ARG A 398 -22.96 10.84 -17.34
C ARG A 398 -23.14 11.27 -18.79
N SER A 399 -24.38 11.52 -19.22
CA SER A 399 -24.68 12.03 -20.57
C SER A 399 -24.01 13.38 -20.83
N THR A 400 -24.08 14.30 -19.87
CA THR A 400 -23.46 15.63 -19.94
C THR A 400 -21.93 15.54 -20.00
N LEU A 401 -21.31 14.76 -19.10
CA LEU A 401 -19.87 14.56 -19.08
C LEU A 401 -19.36 13.94 -20.38
N VAL A 402 -20.02 12.90 -20.89
CA VAL A 402 -19.62 12.23 -22.15
C VAL A 402 -19.67 13.20 -23.34
N LYS A 403 -20.62 14.15 -23.38
CA LYS A 403 -20.65 15.19 -24.43
C LYS A 403 -19.43 16.12 -24.34
N HIS A 404 -19.06 16.54 -23.13
CA HIS A 404 -17.85 17.36 -22.92
C HIS A 404 -16.58 16.59 -23.26
N LEU A 405 -16.48 15.32 -22.82
CA LEU A 405 -15.37 14.43 -23.16
C LEU A 405 -15.23 14.29 -24.68
N LYS A 406 -16.29 13.97 -25.42
CA LYS A 406 -16.23 13.88 -26.89
C LYS A 406 -15.76 15.17 -27.55
N ARG A 407 -16.18 16.32 -27.04
CA ARG A 407 -15.76 17.63 -27.56
C ARG A 407 -14.28 17.89 -27.31
N ILE A 408 -13.77 17.59 -26.11
CA ILE A 408 -12.37 17.86 -25.80
C ILE A 408 -11.43 16.81 -26.41
N THR A 409 -11.83 15.53 -26.43
CA THR A 409 -11.02 14.46 -27.00
C THR A 409 -10.85 14.55 -28.51
N ALA A 410 -11.79 15.22 -29.21
CA ALA A 410 -11.63 15.58 -30.62
C ALA A 410 -10.40 16.47 -30.88
N LYS A 411 -9.92 17.22 -29.88
CA LYS A 411 -8.74 18.09 -29.98
C LYS A 411 -7.44 17.43 -29.53
N THR A 412 -7.53 16.28 -28.85
CA THR A 412 -6.39 15.57 -28.25
C THR A 412 -6.15 14.20 -28.89
N ARG A 413 -6.72 13.96 -30.07
CA ARG A 413 -6.65 12.66 -30.79
C ARG A 413 -7.19 11.50 -29.95
N GLY A 414 -8.27 11.73 -29.21
CA GLY A 414 -8.96 10.73 -28.40
C GLY A 414 -8.53 10.68 -26.93
N TYR A 415 -7.35 11.21 -26.58
CA TYR A 415 -6.85 11.21 -25.21
C TYR A 415 -7.74 12.04 -24.27
N ILE A 416 -8.20 11.44 -23.17
CA ILE A 416 -8.95 12.14 -22.12
C ILE A 416 -7.96 13.01 -21.32
N PRO A 417 -8.07 14.35 -21.33
CA PRO A 417 -7.15 15.22 -20.59
C PRO A 417 -7.49 15.32 -19.10
N PRO A 418 -6.57 15.82 -18.26
CA PRO A 418 -6.78 15.91 -16.81
C PRO A 418 -7.85 16.93 -16.39
N GLY A 419 -8.13 17.94 -17.22
CA GLY A 419 -9.23 18.90 -17.04
C GLY A 419 -10.04 19.08 -18.32
N LEU A 420 -11.33 19.39 -18.19
CA LEU A 420 -12.25 19.52 -19.33
C LEU A 420 -11.97 20.75 -20.22
N GLU A 421 -11.17 21.70 -19.73
CA GLU A 421 -10.67 22.85 -20.49
C GLU A 421 -9.63 22.45 -21.54
N GLY A 422 -8.96 21.29 -21.36
CA GLY A 422 -7.86 20.83 -22.23
C GLY A 422 -6.53 21.53 -22.01
N GLY A 423 -6.36 22.22 -20.88
CA GLY A 423 -5.09 22.82 -20.47
C GLY A 423 -4.03 21.80 -20.05
N PRO A 424 -2.79 22.25 -19.77
CA PRO A 424 -1.74 21.40 -19.23
C PRO A 424 -2.14 20.84 -17.86
N GLY A 425 -1.60 19.68 -17.51
CA GLY A 425 -1.82 18.98 -16.24
C GLY A 425 -1.21 17.57 -16.29
N ASN A 426 -1.31 16.82 -15.21
CA ASN A 426 -0.75 15.46 -15.13
C ASN A 426 -1.81 14.36 -15.25
N ASP A 427 -1.40 13.20 -15.76
CA ASP A 427 -2.24 12.01 -15.98
C ASP A 427 -2.64 11.29 -14.69
N TRP A 428 -3.39 11.99 -13.84
CA TRP A 428 -3.81 11.48 -12.55
C TRP A 428 -5.20 10.85 -12.58
N GLY A 429 -6.19 11.61 -13.06
CA GLY A 429 -7.61 11.24 -12.99
C GLY A 429 -8.15 10.55 -14.24
N ASN A 430 -7.36 10.49 -15.30
CA ASN A 430 -7.85 10.28 -16.66
C ASN A 430 -8.42 8.87 -16.86
N MET A 431 -7.72 7.85 -16.33
CA MET A 431 -8.13 6.45 -16.40
C MET A 431 -9.16 6.05 -15.33
N MET A 432 -9.59 6.98 -14.46
CA MET A 432 -10.77 6.76 -13.61
C MET A 432 -12.06 6.63 -14.42
N ALA A 433 -12.00 6.83 -15.73
CA ALA A 433 -13.02 6.43 -16.69
C ALA A 433 -13.42 4.95 -16.57
N VAL A 434 -12.51 4.07 -16.16
CA VAL A 434 -12.74 2.62 -16.08
C VAL A 434 -12.50 2.04 -14.69
N TYR A 435 -11.42 2.44 -14.00
CA TYR A 435 -11.08 1.91 -12.67
C TYR A 435 -10.95 3.04 -11.64
N PRO A 436 -11.60 2.96 -10.46
CA PRO A 436 -12.11 1.75 -9.81
C PRO A 436 -13.57 1.38 -10.10
N GLU A 437 -14.26 2.20 -10.88
CA GLU A 437 -15.66 1.98 -11.25
C GLU A 437 -15.83 2.25 -12.75
N ILE A 438 -16.43 1.31 -13.47
CA ILE A 438 -16.54 1.39 -14.94
C ILE A 438 -17.57 2.48 -15.29
N ILE A 439 -17.12 3.65 -15.73
CA ILE A 439 -17.99 4.76 -16.15
C ILE A 439 -18.15 4.79 -17.68
N LEU A 440 -17.04 4.62 -18.39
CA LEU A 440 -17.01 4.43 -19.84
C LEU A 440 -16.85 2.95 -20.18
N ASP A 441 -17.27 2.58 -21.38
CA ASP A 441 -16.96 1.25 -21.92
C ASP A 441 -15.43 1.07 -21.92
N PRO A 442 -14.88 -0.01 -21.32
CA PRO A 442 -13.45 -0.28 -21.33
C PRO A 442 -12.84 -0.30 -22.74
N PHE A 443 -13.64 -0.55 -23.78
CA PHE A 443 -13.24 -0.55 -25.19
C PHE A 443 -13.60 0.73 -25.95
N ASP A 444 -14.09 1.78 -25.27
CA ASP A 444 -14.33 3.08 -25.89
C ASP A 444 -13.03 3.61 -26.55
N PRO A 445 -13.08 4.18 -27.76
CA PRO A 445 -11.90 4.75 -28.43
C PRO A 445 -11.15 5.78 -27.57
N MET A 446 -11.84 6.56 -26.73
CA MET A 446 -11.21 7.52 -25.83
C MET A 446 -10.39 6.83 -24.74
N VAL A 447 -10.89 5.71 -24.19
CA VAL A 447 -10.16 4.89 -23.20
C VAL A 447 -8.91 4.31 -23.84
N THR A 448 -9.03 3.72 -25.03
CA THR A 448 -7.90 3.14 -25.77
C THR A 448 -6.84 4.20 -26.10
N ALA A 449 -7.26 5.38 -26.59
CA ALA A 449 -6.35 6.49 -26.86
C ALA A 449 -5.66 7.00 -25.58
N THR A 450 -6.36 7.00 -24.44
CA THR A 450 -5.81 7.43 -23.15
C THR A 450 -4.77 6.45 -22.62
N LEU A 451 -5.02 5.14 -22.70
CA LEU A 451 -4.04 4.10 -22.41
C LEU A 451 -2.77 4.28 -23.26
N HIS A 452 -2.93 4.43 -24.58
CA HIS A 452 -1.78 4.63 -25.47
C HIS A 452 -1.00 5.91 -25.13
N ALA A 453 -1.69 7.03 -24.89
CA ALA A 453 -1.04 8.30 -24.60
C ALA A 453 -0.29 8.31 -23.27
N THR A 454 -0.83 7.66 -22.24
CA THR A 454 -0.15 7.52 -20.94
C THR A 454 1.00 6.53 -21.00
N ARG A 455 0.83 5.36 -21.64
CA ARG A 455 1.91 4.37 -21.84
C ARG A 455 3.09 4.92 -22.63
N ALA A 456 2.85 5.80 -23.61
CA ALA A 456 3.91 6.45 -24.36
C ALA A 456 4.88 7.28 -23.49
N LYS A 457 4.47 7.64 -22.26
CA LYS A 457 5.29 8.40 -21.29
C LYS A 457 5.97 7.51 -20.26
N TYR A 458 5.75 6.20 -20.29
CA TYR A 458 6.30 5.30 -19.28
C TYR A 458 7.81 5.32 -19.31
N GLN A 459 8.40 5.11 -18.14
CA GLN A 459 9.81 4.85 -17.99
C GLN A 459 9.96 3.64 -17.06
N GLU A 460 10.93 2.78 -17.36
CA GLU A 460 11.21 1.59 -16.55
C GLU A 460 10.00 0.67 -16.33
N GLY A 461 9.06 0.67 -17.30
CA GLY A 461 7.84 -0.13 -17.27
C GLY A 461 6.68 0.44 -16.45
N ILE A 462 6.80 1.64 -15.89
CA ILE A 462 5.75 2.29 -15.10
C ILE A 462 5.43 3.71 -15.56
N MET A 463 4.27 4.23 -15.14
CA MET A 463 3.85 5.61 -15.37
C MET A 463 4.85 6.62 -14.87
N THR A 464 4.85 7.79 -15.52
CA THR A 464 5.61 8.95 -15.10
C THR A 464 4.70 10.11 -14.71
N TYR A 465 5.27 11.02 -13.93
CA TYR A 465 4.68 12.27 -13.46
C TYR A 465 5.43 13.46 -14.05
N GLU A 466 4.77 14.62 -14.19
CA GLU A 466 5.31 15.81 -14.86
C GLU A 466 5.90 15.51 -16.25
N ASN A 467 5.14 14.79 -17.07
CA ASN A 467 5.49 14.48 -18.47
C ASN A 467 6.85 13.79 -18.63
N GLY A 468 7.08 12.71 -17.88
CA GLY A 468 8.31 11.91 -17.98
C GLY A 468 9.41 12.26 -16.97
N ARG A 469 9.22 13.30 -16.16
CA ARG A 469 10.26 13.79 -15.24
C ARG A 469 10.53 12.83 -14.09
N TYR A 470 9.47 12.30 -13.48
CA TYR A 470 9.57 11.40 -12.33
C TYR A 470 8.85 10.09 -12.61
N LEU A 471 9.37 8.97 -12.13
CA LEU A 471 8.60 7.75 -12.00
C LEU A 471 7.45 7.98 -11.02
N HIS A 472 6.29 7.38 -11.28
CA HIS A 472 5.17 7.39 -10.36
C HIS A 472 4.59 5.99 -10.18
N HIS A 473 4.80 5.43 -9.00
CA HIS A 473 4.67 3.99 -8.79
C HIS A 473 3.22 3.51 -8.91
N TYR A 474 2.33 4.00 -8.04
CA TYR A 474 0.96 3.50 -7.99
C TYR A 474 0.05 4.09 -9.07
N LEU A 475 0.47 5.11 -9.84
CA LEU A 475 -0.35 5.64 -10.94
C LEU A 475 -0.58 4.58 -12.02
N THR A 476 0.46 3.81 -12.36
CA THR A 476 0.44 2.71 -13.32
C THR A 476 -0.76 1.78 -13.12
N MET A 477 -1.08 1.46 -11.86
CA MET A 477 -2.15 0.50 -11.54
C MET A 477 -3.55 0.93 -12.00
N LYS A 478 -3.78 2.21 -12.35
CA LYS A 478 -5.05 2.63 -13.00
C LYS A 478 -5.13 2.09 -14.44
N ASN A 479 -4.01 2.11 -15.16
CA ASN A 479 -3.87 1.50 -16.48
C ASN A 479 -3.89 -0.01 -16.37
N THR A 480 -3.11 -0.59 -15.45
CA THR A 480 -3.02 -2.03 -15.24
C THR A 480 -4.39 -2.65 -14.92
N GLU A 481 -5.17 -2.04 -14.02
CA GLU A 481 -6.53 -2.54 -13.74
C GLU A 481 -7.48 -2.41 -14.94
N THR A 482 -7.31 -1.38 -15.77
CA THR A 482 -8.06 -1.26 -17.02
C THR A 482 -7.70 -2.39 -18.00
N GLU A 483 -6.42 -2.77 -18.06
CA GLU A 483 -5.95 -3.90 -18.87
C GLU A 483 -6.50 -5.23 -18.35
N VAL A 484 -6.52 -5.43 -17.03
CA VAL A 484 -7.16 -6.59 -16.38
C VAL A 484 -8.64 -6.67 -16.74
N ILE A 485 -9.34 -5.53 -16.77
CA ILE A 485 -10.76 -5.45 -17.17
C ILE A 485 -10.93 -5.80 -18.66
N ARG A 486 -10.05 -5.31 -19.53
CA ARG A 486 -10.07 -5.54 -20.99
C ARG A 486 -9.59 -6.93 -21.40
N GLY A 487 -8.88 -7.64 -20.54
CA GLY A 487 -8.21 -8.90 -20.88
C GLY A 487 -6.90 -8.70 -21.64
N ASP A 488 -6.26 -7.52 -21.52
CA ASP A 488 -4.94 -7.21 -22.08
C ASP A 488 -3.82 -7.83 -21.22
N GLN A 489 -3.92 -9.15 -21.00
CA GLN A 489 -3.23 -9.88 -19.93
C GLN A 489 -1.71 -9.74 -19.95
N GLN A 490 -1.09 -9.76 -21.14
CA GLN A 490 0.36 -9.65 -21.26
C GLN A 490 0.86 -8.31 -20.68
N MET A 491 0.21 -7.21 -21.07
CA MET A 491 0.58 -5.88 -20.59
C MET A 491 0.40 -5.77 -19.08
N ALA A 492 -0.73 -6.26 -18.56
CA ALA A 492 -1.00 -6.22 -17.11
C ALA A 492 0.08 -6.96 -16.29
N ILE A 493 0.60 -8.07 -16.84
CA ILE A 493 1.67 -8.86 -16.21
C ILE A 493 3.04 -8.17 -16.33
N GLU A 494 3.35 -7.57 -17.48
CA GLU A 494 4.57 -6.76 -17.67
C GLU A 494 4.58 -5.57 -16.69
N GLU A 495 3.46 -4.85 -16.55
CA GLU A 495 3.29 -3.76 -15.60
C GLU A 495 3.37 -4.26 -14.14
N LEU A 496 2.75 -5.39 -13.79
CA LEU A 496 2.90 -5.99 -12.46
C LEU A 496 4.37 -6.24 -12.11
N TYR A 497 5.15 -6.82 -13.02
CA TYR A 497 6.56 -7.07 -12.74
C TYR A 497 7.39 -5.79 -12.67
N ALA A 498 7.07 -4.77 -13.47
CA ALA A 498 7.68 -3.46 -13.36
C ALA A 498 7.36 -2.79 -12.01
N LEU A 499 6.12 -2.87 -11.52
CA LEU A 499 5.73 -2.43 -10.18
C LEU A 499 6.55 -3.17 -9.10
N LEU A 500 6.64 -4.50 -9.17
CA LEU A 500 7.37 -5.29 -8.17
C LEU A 500 8.88 -4.98 -8.16
N LEU A 501 9.48 -4.73 -9.34
CA LEU A 501 10.87 -4.30 -9.50
C LEU A 501 11.17 -2.97 -8.80
N HIS A 502 10.16 -2.12 -8.68
CA HIS A 502 10.24 -0.80 -8.06
C HIS A 502 9.92 -0.78 -6.57
N THR A 503 9.61 -1.92 -5.98
CA THR A 503 9.49 -2.04 -4.52
C THR A 503 10.87 -2.14 -3.83
N SER A 504 10.93 -1.72 -2.57
CA SER A 504 12.12 -1.90 -1.74
C SER A 504 12.38 -3.38 -1.40
N ALA A 505 13.53 -3.65 -0.76
CA ALA A 505 13.84 -4.96 -0.19
C ALA A 505 12.82 -5.42 0.88
N THR A 506 12.06 -4.49 1.46
CA THR A 506 10.98 -4.77 2.41
C THR A 506 9.59 -4.70 1.76
N HIS A 507 9.53 -4.74 0.41
CA HIS A 507 8.29 -4.77 -0.39
C HIS A 507 7.44 -3.49 -0.33
N THR A 508 8.02 -2.36 0.06
CA THR A 508 7.32 -1.06 0.09
C THR A 508 7.34 -0.40 -1.27
N GLY A 509 6.24 0.24 -1.67
CA GLY A 509 6.23 1.18 -2.80
C GLY A 509 6.27 2.64 -2.34
N PHE A 510 6.39 3.54 -3.31
CA PHE A 510 6.54 5.00 -3.16
C PHE A 510 5.45 5.70 -3.97
N GLU A 511 5.42 7.04 -3.94
CA GLU A 511 4.55 7.83 -4.80
C GLU A 511 5.29 8.33 -6.04
N PHE A 512 6.10 9.40 -5.93
CA PHE A 512 6.85 10.02 -7.03
C PHE A 512 8.26 10.48 -6.57
N SER A 513 8.86 11.43 -7.31
CA SER A 513 10.16 12.09 -7.08
C SER A 513 11.41 11.34 -7.54
N ILE A 514 11.28 10.07 -7.93
CA ILE A 514 12.39 9.29 -8.46
C ILE A 514 12.64 9.64 -9.92
N TRP A 515 13.86 10.06 -10.26
CA TRP A 515 14.27 10.29 -11.64
C TRP A 515 14.46 8.97 -12.39
N PRO A 516 13.90 8.81 -13.59
CA PRO A 516 14.14 7.65 -14.40
C PRO A 516 15.63 7.42 -14.71
N TRP A 517 16.06 6.16 -14.65
CA TRP A 517 17.40 5.66 -14.96
C TRP A 517 18.51 6.30 -14.12
N SER A 518 18.19 6.66 -12.88
CA SER A 518 19.06 7.39 -11.95
C SER A 518 19.20 6.66 -10.60
N THR A 519 19.62 7.38 -9.56
CA THR A 519 19.97 6.87 -8.21
C THR A 519 18.87 6.08 -7.50
N ARG A 520 17.63 6.12 -8.01
CA ARG A 520 16.42 5.56 -7.38
C ARG A 520 16.10 6.18 -6.01
N ASP A 521 16.65 7.35 -5.73
CA ASP A 521 16.39 8.10 -4.50
C ASP A 521 15.00 8.73 -4.56
N PHE A 522 14.19 8.48 -3.53
CA PHE A 522 12.85 9.02 -3.35
C PHE A 522 12.84 10.38 -2.64
N GLY A 523 14.00 10.88 -2.20
CA GLY A 523 14.11 12.14 -1.47
C GLY A 523 13.24 12.15 -0.22
N MET A 524 12.42 13.19 -0.05
CA MET A 524 11.48 13.31 1.08
C MET A 524 10.14 12.59 0.85
N ASN A 525 9.91 11.97 -0.31
CA ASN A 525 8.72 11.18 -0.59
C ASN A 525 8.91 9.70 -0.21
N MET A 526 9.11 9.47 1.08
CA MET A 526 9.53 8.18 1.61
C MET A 526 8.47 7.07 1.46
N ALA A 527 8.97 5.85 1.23
CA ALA A 527 8.19 4.61 1.32
C ALA A 527 8.15 4.09 2.77
N PRO A 528 7.10 3.37 3.21
CA PRO A 528 5.96 2.90 2.43
C PRO A 528 4.92 3.97 2.15
N HIS A 529 4.23 3.83 1.02
CA HIS A 529 3.03 4.60 0.71
C HIS A 529 1.79 3.71 0.78
N GLY A 530 0.85 3.99 1.68
CA GLY A 530 -0.35 3.15 1.87
C GLY A 530 -1.23 3.02 0.62
N TRP A 531 -1.32 4.08 -0.19
CA TRP A 531 -2.06 3.96 -1.45
C TRP A 531 -1.46 2.97 -2.45
N PHE A 532 -0.12 2.87 -2.51
CA PHE A 532 0.54 1.82 -3.28
C PHE A 532 0.20 0.45 -2.71
N ALA A 533 0.26 0.31 -1.38
CA ALA A 533 0.02 -0.94 -0.68
C ALA A 533 -1.38 -1.49 -0.95
N ALA A 534 -2.39 -0.63 -0.78
CA ALA A 534 -3.80 -0.95 -1.04
C ALA A 534 -4.03 -1.37 -2.50
N LYS A 535 -3.45 -0.62 -3.44
CA LYS A 535 -3.66 -0.87 -4.88
C LYS A 535 -2.92 -2.10 -5.39
N LEU A 536 -1.70 -2.37 -4.95
CA LEU A 536 -0.98 -3.58 -5.35
C LEU A 536 -1.73 -4.84 -4.88
N ARG A 537 -2.21 -4.82 -3.63
CA ARG A 537 -3.04 -5.91 -3.10
C ARG A 537 -4.32 -6.10 -3.89
N THR A 538 -5.03 -5.00 -4.15
CA THR A 538 -6.29 -5.05 -4.91
C THR A 538 -6.06 -5.53 -6.34
N LEU A 539 -4.99 -5.09 -7.00
CA LEU A 539 -4.62 -5.54 -8.35
C LEU A 539 -4.35 -7.05 -8.38
N LEU A 540 -3.49 -7.57 -7.50
CA LEU A 540 -3.21 -9.01 -7.48
C LEU A 540 -4.46 -9.83 -7.18
N ARG A 541 -5.30 -9.35 -6.25
CA ARG A 541 -6.62 -9.96 -6.00
C ARG A 541 -7.45 -9.95 -7.26
N ASN A 542 -7.57 -8.83 -7.97
CA ASN A 542 -8.42 -8.68 -9.15
C ASN A 542 -7.95 -9.48 -10.36
N MET A 543 -6.64 -9.71 -10.48
CA MET A 543 -6.08 -10.64 -11.47
C MET A 543 -6.56 -12.07 -11.23
N MET A 544 -6.79 -12.47 -9.97
CA MET A 544 -7.20 -13.82 -9.59
C MET A 544 -8.73 -13.98 -9.51
N VAL A 545 -9.41 -13.04 -8.86
CA VAL A 545 -10.84 -13.03 -8.58
C VAL A 545 -11.34 -11.59 -8.61
N ARG A 546 -12.29 -11.26 -9.50
CA ARG A 546 -12.91 -9.93 -9.52
C ARG A 546 -14.38 -9.97 -9.91
N GLU A 547 -15.14 -9.05 -9.36
CA GLU A 547 -16.53 -8.81 -9.74
C GLU A 547 -16.61 -7.77 -10.86
N GLN A 548 -17.53 -8.00 -11.78
CA GLN A 548 -17.95 -7.00 -12.75
C GLN A 548 -19.46 -7.13 -12.93
N ASP A 549 -20.20 -6.11 -12.48
CA ASP A 549 -21.65 -6.15 -12.42
C ASP A 549 -22.18 -7.39 -11.68
N GLU A 550 -22.93 -8.27 -12.37
CA GLU A 550 -23.44 -9.53 -11.82
C GLU A 550 -22.56 -10.75 -12.17
N GLN A 551 -21.38 -10.55 -12.76
CA GLN A 551 -20.44 -11.59 -13.14
C GLN A 551 -19.28 -11.68 -12.15
N LEU A 552 -18.76 -12.90 -11.98
CA LEU A 552 -17.53 -13.16 -11.24
C LEU A 552 -16.47 -13.70 -12.21
N HIS A 553 -15.37 -12.97 -12.35
CA HIS A 553 -14.25 -13.33 -13.21
C HIS A 553 -13.16 -14.03 -12.39
N LEU A 554 -12.64 -15.13 -12.94
CA LEU A 554 -11.58 -15.93 -12.36
C LEU A 554 -10.36 -15.92 -13.29
N LEU A 555 -9.17 -15.84 -12.70
CA LEU A 555 -7.88 -15.94 -13.39
C LEU A 555 -7.72 -14.94 -14.54
N SER A 556 -8.23 -13.71 -14.37
CA SER A 556 -8.17 -12.63 -15.37
C SER A 556 -6.78 -12.40 -15.93
N CYS A 557 -5.73 -12.50 -15.12
CA CYS A 557 -4.35 -12.46 -15.60
C CYS A 557 -3.49 -13.47 -14.84
N VAL A 558 -2.80 -14.34 -15.57
CA VAL A 558 -1.92 -15.38 -15.02
C VAL A 558 -0.58 -15.31 -15.74
N SER A 559 0.52 -15.30 -15.00
CA SER A 559 1.85 -15.33 -15.62
C SER A 559 2.18 -16.72 -16.20
N PRO A 560 2.92 -16.81 -17.33
CA PRO A 560 3.50 -18.06 -17.81
C PRO A 560 4.32 -18.80 -16.75
N GLU A 561 4.97 -18.07 -15.84
CA GLU A 561 5.79 -18.65 -14.76
C GLU A 561 4.91 -19.37 -13.73
N TRP A 562 3.64 -18.99 -13.58
CA TRP A 562 2.76 -19.53 -12.54
C TRP A 562 2.13 -20.89 -12.84
N VAL A 563 2.28 -21.36 -14.09
CA VAL A 563 1.59 -22.55 -14.61
C VAL A 563 2.57 -23.56 -15.22
N LYS A 564 3.82 -23.53 -14.77
CA LYS A 564 4.80 -24.58 -15.09
C LYS A 564 4.34 -25.94 -14.53
N SER A 565 4.82 -27.02 -15.15
CA SER A 565 4.48 -28.37 -14.68
C SER A 565 4.92 -28.56 -13.23
N GLY A 566 4.00 -29.05 -12.40
CA GLY A 566 4.21 -29.24 -10.96
C GLY A 566 3.91 -28.00 -10.11
N GLU A 567 3.76 -26.82 -10.70
CA GLU A 567 3.37 -25.60 -9.98
C GLU A 567 1.85 -25.53 -9.77
N LYS A 568 1.46 -24.76 -8.75
CA LYS A 568 0.07 -24.61 -8.33
C LYS A 568 -0.26 -23.16 -8.01
N ILE A 569 -1.40 -22.69 -8.49
CA ILE A 569 -2.06 -21.47 -7.99
C ILE A 569 -3.13 -21.90 -7.00
N SER A 570 -3.13 -21.34 -5.78
CA SER A 570 -4.17 -21.61 -4.79
C SER A 570 -4.73 -20.29 -4.26
N ILE A 571 -6.05 -20.14 -4.33
CA ILE A 571 -6.78 -18.99 -3.79
C ILE A 571 -7.74 -19.50 -2.73
N SER A 572 -7.66 -18.96 -1.52
CA SER A 572 -8.57 -19.32 -0.44
C SER A 572 -9.12 -18.09 0.27
N ARG A 573 -10.36 -18.21 0.75
CA ARG A 573 -11.10 -17.17 1.50
C ARG A 573 -11.21 -15.84 0.75
N ALA A 574 -11.17 -15.82 -0.58
CA ALA A 574 -11.33 -14.59 -1.35
C ALA A 574 -12.78 -14.08 -1.23
N PRO A 575 -13.04 -12.95 -0.55
CA PRO A 575 -14.40 -12.44 -0.44
C PRO A 575 -14.82 -11.81 -1.77
N THR A 576 -16.13 -11.90 -2.04
CA THR A 576 -16.75 -11.22 -3.18
C THR A 576 -18.13 -10.69 -2.81
N TYR A 577 -18.76 -9.89 -3.68
CA TYR A 577 -20.19 -9.53 -3.55
C TYR A 577 -21.15 -10.74 -3.48
N PHE A 578 -20.67 -11.91 -3.88
CA PHE A 578 -21.43 -13.15 -4.03
C PHE A 578 -21.17 -14.14 -2.89
N GLY A 579 -20.09 -13.97 -2.12
CA GLY A 579 -19.62 -14.91 -1.10
C GLY A 579 -18.13 -15.24 -1.29
N ARG A 580 -17.66 -16.32 -0.67
CA ARG A 580 -16.24 -16.69 -0.69
C ARG A 580 -15.89 -17.56 -1.90
N VAL A 581 -14.78 -17.24 -2.55
CA VAL A 581 -14.21 -18.00 -3.66
C VAL A 581 -13.00 -18.77 -3.16
N ASN A 582 -12.95 -20.06 -3.50
CA ASN A 582 -11.82 -20.93 -3.17
C ASN A 582 -11.53 -21.83 -4.37
N PHE A 583 -10.29 -21.82 -4.85
CA PHE A 583 -9.90 -22.71 -5.93
C PHE A 583 -8.41 -23.04 -5.94
N ASP A 584 -8.11 -24.15 -6.60
CA ASP A 584 -6.78 -24.64 -6.89
C ASP A 584 -6.64 -24.88 -8.39
N LEU A 585 -5.62 -24.31 -9.02
CA LEU A 585 -5.23 -24.60 -10.39
C LEU A 585 -3.92 -25.38 -10.38
N SER A 586 -3.96 -26.61 -10.87
CA SER A 586 -2.78 -27.45 -11.13
C SER A 586 -2.51 -27.53 -12.62
N CYS A 587 -1.25 -27.37 -13.01
CA CYS A 587 -0.85 -27.35 -14.41
C CYS A 587 0.17 -28.43 -14.75
N GLU A 588 -0.01 -29.01 -15.93
CA GLU A 588 0.87 -29.97 -16.59
C GLU A 588 1.17 -29.47 -18.02
N PRO A 589 2.17 -30.03 -18.72
CA PRO A 589 2.58 -29.50 -20.03
C PRO A 589 1.48 -29.41 -21.09
N GLU A 590 0.50 -30.33 -21.05
CA GLU A 590 -0.62 -30.38 -22.02
C GLU A 590 -2.01 -30.26 -21.38
N ALA A 591 -2.07 -30.03 -20.05
CA ALA A 591 -3.33 -30.05 -19.32
C ALA A 591 -3.30 -29.09 -18.13
N ALA A 592 -4.47 -28.60 -17.72
CA ALA A 592 -4.64 -27.92 -16.44
C ALA A 592 -5.98 -28.32 -15.82
N ALA A 593 -6.01 -28.38 -14.49
CA ALA A 593 -7.21 -28.70 -13.72
C ALA A 593 -7.45 -27.62 -12.68
N LEU A 594 -8.60 -26.95 -12.80
CA LEU A 594 -9.11 -25.99 -11.81
C LEU A 594 -10.15 -26.71 -10.95
N VAL A 595 -9.92 -26.79 -9.65
CA VAL A 595 -10.86 -27.35 -8.67
C VAL A 595 -11.37 -26.22 -7.79
N MET A 596 -12.69 -26.08 -7.68
CA MET A 596 -13.36 -25.00 -6.99
C MET A 596 -14.22 -25.52 -5.83
N ASN A 597 -14.20 -24.77 -4.73
CA ASN A 597 -15.04 -24.98 -3.55
C ASN A 597 -15.63 -23.64 -3.09
N ASN A 598 -16.37 -22.99 -3.98
CA ASN A 598 -16.95 -21.67 -3.74
C ASN A 598 -18.14 -21.76 -2.76
N GLN A 599 -18.27 -20.75 -1.90
CA GLN A 599 -19.33 -20.62 -0.92
C GLN A 599 -20.09 -19.32 -1.19
N PHE A 600 -21.09 -19.41 -2.08
CA PHE A 600 -21.90 -18.26 -2.47
C PHE A 600 -23.09 -18.06 -1.53
N MET A 601 -23.20 -16.86 -0.97
CA MET A 601 -24.40 -16.38 -0.26
C MET A 601 -25.44 -15.85 -1.26
N ARG A 602 -24.99 -15.24 -2.35
CA ARG A 602 -25.78 -14.89 -3.54
C ARG A 602 -25.03 -15.38 -4.75
N LYS A 603 -25.69 -16.14 -5.61
CA LYS A 603 -25.05 -16.64 -6.84
C LYS A 603 -24.74 -15.48 -7.80
N PRO A 604 -23.54 -15.41 -8.38
CA PRO A 604 -23.32 -14.58 -9.55
C PRO A 604 -24.22 -15.07 -10.70
N LYS A 605 -24.51 -14.21 -11.66
CA LYS A 605 -25.22 -14.61 -12.87
C LYS A 605 -24.39 -15.60 -13.70
N GLU A 606 -23.08 -15.43 -13.67
CA GLU A 606 -22.14 -16.17 -14.49
C GLU A 606 -20.74 -16.18 -13.85
N LEU A 607 -20.04 -17.30 -14.00
CA LEU A 607 -18.60 -17.40 -13.74
C LEU A 607 -17.86 -17.27 -15.06
N ILE A 608 -16.94 -16.32 -15.16
CA ILE A 608 -16.12 -16.11 -16.35
C ILE A 608 -14.70 -16.56 -16.05
N LEU A 609 -14.29 -17.69 -16.59
CA LEU A 609 -12.91 -18.15 -16.55
C LEU A 609 -12.14 -17.55 -17.72
N HIS A 610 -11.08 -16.81 -17.41
CA HIS A 610 -10.15 -16.30 -18.41
C HIS A 610 -9.05 -17.33 -18.68
N LEU A 611 -8.79 -17.59 -19.96
CA LEU A 611 -7.73 -18.46 -20.42
C LEU A 611 -6.48 -17.61 -20.71
N PRO A 612 -5.30 -17.99 -20.19
CA PRO A 612 -4.09 -17.21 -20.39
C PRO A 612 -3.72 -17.03 -21.87
N TRP A 613 -3.30 -15.83 -22.26
CA TRP A 613 -3.06 -15.46 -23.66
C TRP A 613 -1.99 -16.31 -24.37
N PHE A 614 -1.06 -16.89 -23.60
CA PHE A 614 0.01 -17.77 -24.07
C PHE A 614 -0.43 -19.23 -24.26
N MET A 615 -1.67 -19.58 -23.89
CA MET A 615 -2.20 -20.93 -24.08
C MET A 615 -2.90 -21.05 -25.44
N GLU A 616 -2.57 -22.11 -26.17
CA GLU A 616 -3.37 -22.63 -27.27
C GLU A 616 -4.28 -23.73 -26.71
N VAL A 617 -5.55 -23.40 -26.50
CA VAL A 617 -6.51 -24.29 -25.84
C VAL A 617 -7.25 -25.13 -26.87
N SER A 618 -7.17 -26.45 -26.72
CA SER A 618 -7.82 -27.42 -27.63
C SER A 618 -9.18 -27.90 -27.11
N SER A 619 -9.38 -27.95 -25.80
CA SER A 619 -10.69 -28.25 -25.21
C SER A 619 -10.79 -27.74 -23.78
N VAL A 620 -12.00 -27.39 -23.37
CA VAL A 620 -12.35 -27.08 -21.97
C VAL A 620 -13.56 -27.90 -21.59
N GLN A 621 -13.52 -28.55 -20.44
CA GLN A 621 -14.65 -29.29 -19.88
C GLN A 621 -14.97 -28.78 -18.47
N ALA A 622 -16.23 -28.54 -18.17
CA ALA A 622 -16.72 -28.21 -16.83
C ALA A 622 -17.59 -29.36 -16.33
N ASP A 623 -17.17 -30.01 -15.24
CA ASP A 623 -17.81 -31.22 -14.68
C ASP A 623 -18.15 -32.29 -15.75
N GLY A 624 -17.21 -32.52 -16.67
CA GLY A 624 -17.33 -33.48 -17.78
C GLY A 624 -18.12 -33.01 -19.00
N LYS A 625 -18.62 -31.76 -19.01
CA LYS A 625 -19.33 -31.18 -20.16
C LYS A 625 -18.41 -30.24 -20.94
N SER A 626 -18.36 -30.40 -22.28
CA SER A 626 -17.60 -29.51 -23.16
C SER A 626 -18.14 -28.07 -23.09
N MET A 627 -17.23 -27.11 -22.95
CA MET A 627 -17.55 -25.69 -22.83
C MET A 627 -16.99 -24.91 -24.03
N PRO A 628 -17.78 -23.98 -24.62
CA PRO A 628 -17.29 -23.15 -25.71
C PRO A 628 -16.30 -22.11 -25.19
N VAL A 629 -15.19 -21.94 -25.93
CA VAL A 629 -14.24 -20.86 -25.72
C VAL A 629 -14.59 -19.70 -26.66
N LYS A 630 -14.74 -18.48 -26.11
CA LYS A 630 -14.96 -17.26 -26.90
C LYS A 630 -14.04 -16.16 -26.40
N ASN A 631 -13.23 -15.59 -27.28
CA ASN A 631 -12.29 -14.51 -26.96
C ASN A 631 -11.41 -14.83 -25.73
N SER A 632 -10.85 -16.05 -25.69
CA SER A 632 -10.05 -16.55 -24.56
C SER A 632 -10.79 -16.58 -23.21
N MET A 633 -12.12 -16.64 -23.23
CA MET A 633 -12.96 -16.76 -22.04
C MET A 633 -13.90 -17.95 -22.14
N VAL A 634 -14.27 -18.49 -20.98
CA VAL A 634 -15.24 -19.58 -20.82
C VAL A 634 -16.29 -19.14 -19.81
N SER A 635 -17.55 -19.16 -20.22
CA SER A 635 -18.70 -19.04 -19.32
C SER A 635 -18.93 -20.37 -18.64
N LEU A 636 -18.89 -20.40 -17.31
CA LEU A 636 -19.09 -21.61 -16.52
C LEU A 636 -20.42 -21.54 -15.75
N PRO A 637 -21.14 -22.67 -15.61
CA PRO A 637 -22.21 -22.78 -14.64
C PRO A 637 -21.71 -22.44 -13.23
N VAL A 638 -22.54 -21.74 -12.44
CA VAL A 638 -22.16 -21.26 -11.10
C VAL A 638 -21.82 -22.39 -10.13
N GLU A 639 -22.40 -23.58 -10.33
CA GLU A 639 -22.16 -24.77 -9.51
C GLU A 639 -20.93 -25.57 -9.92
N THR A 640 -20.16 -25.11 -10.92
CA THR A 640 -19.01 -25.86 -11.43
C THR A 640 -17.99 -26.11 -10.34
N ARG A 641 -17.57 -27.37 -10.20
CA ARG A 641 -16.57 -27.79 -9.20
C ARG A 641 -15.24 -28.12 -9.80
N ARG A 642 -15.21 -28.58 -11.05
CA ARG A 642 -13.99 -28.94 -11.75
C ARG A 642 -14.01 -28.46 -13.18
N VAL A 643 -12.94 -27.80 -13.60
CA VAL A 643 -12.68 -27.47 -15.00
C VAL A 643 -11.39 -28.15 -15.43
N GLU A 644 -11.44 -28.85 -16.56
CA GLU A 644 -10.30 -29.49 -17.19
C GLU A 644 -10.01 -28.79 -18.51
N ILE A 645 -8.76 -28.37 -18.70
CA ILE A 645 -8.31 -27.61 -19.86
C ILE A 645 -7.23 -28.44 -20.54
N LYS A 646 -7.39 -28.74 -21.81
CA LYS A 646 -6.30 -29.26 -22.64
C LYS A 646 -5.71 -28.12 -23.43
N TRP A 647 -4.39 -27.94 -23.33
CA TRP A 647 -3.73 -26.79 -23.89
C TRP A 647 -2.31 -27.13 -24.32
N ARG A 648 -1.68 -26.26 -25.09
CA ARG A 648 -0.24 -26.22 -25.31
C ARG A 648 0.24 -24.78 -25.20
N ARG A 649 1.49 -24.58 -24.83
CA ARG A 649 2.08 -23.24 -24.84
C ARG A 649 2.31 -22.80 -26.28
N LYS A 650 1.87 -21.59 -26.61
CA LYS A 650 2.18 -20.95 -27.90
C LYS A 650 3.69 -20.75 -28.03
N THR A 651 4.25 -21.06 -29.20
CA THR A 651 5.69 -21.04 -29.46
C THR A 651 6.30 -19.65 -29.27
N GLU A 652 5.55 -18.61 -29.63
CA GLU A 652 5.93 -17.20 -29.55
C GLU A 652 5.71 -16.55 -28.18
N ALA A 653 5.15 -17.28 -27.21
CA ALA A 653 4.79 -16.70 -25.92
C ALA A 653 6.03 -16.35 -25.06
N PRO A 654 6.16 -15.10 -24.58
CA PRO A 654 7.28 -14.70 -23.73
C PRO A 654 7.30 -15.48 -22.42
N SER A 655 8.49 -15.69 -21.87
CA SER A 655 8.66 -16.22 -20.51
C SER A 655 8.73 -15.08 -19.52
N LEU A 656 7.58 -14.50 -19.21
CA LEU A 656 7.50 -13.41 -18.23
C LEU A 656 7.59 -13.98 -16.81
N SER A 657 8.50 -13.43 -16.02
CA SER A 657 8.66 -13.68 -14.57
C SER A 657 9.22 -12.43 -13.92
N TYR A 658 9.11 -12.32 -12.58
CA TYR A 658 9.77 -11.25 -11.84
C TYR A 658 11.28 -11.27 -12.07
N GLN A 659 11.89 -12.46 -12.05
CA GLN A 659 13.33 -12.60 -12.24
C GLN A 659 13.78 -12.13 -13.63
N THR A 660 13.04 -12.47 -14.68
CA THR A 660 13.29 -11.98 -16.04
C THR A 660 13.19 -10.45 -16.11
N ALA A 661 12.18 -9.84 -15.47
CA ALA A 661 12.05 -8.39 -15.42
C ALA A 661 13.24 -7.72 -14.69
N VAL A 662 13.72 -8.31 -13.58
CA VAL A 662 14.93 -7.84 -12.89
C VAL A 662 16.16 -7.91 -13.78
N ASP A 663 16.34 -9.03 -14.50
CA ASP A 663 17.51 -9.22 -15.36
C ASP A 663 17.49 -8.28 -16.56
N ASP A 664 16.31 -8.05 -17.16
CA ASP A 664 16.12 -7.11 -18.26
C ASP A 664 16.42 -5.68 -17.82
N TYR A 665 15.89 -5.29 -16.65
CA TYR A 665 16.18 -3.99 -16.05
C TYR A 665 17.68 -3.80 -15.78
N LYS A 666 18.35 -4.77 -15.15
CA LYS A 666 19.79 -4.69 -14.87
C LYS A 666 20.63 -4.54 -16.13
N ARG A 667 20.27 -5.24 -17.22
CA ARG A 667 20.97 -5.11 -18.51
C ARG A 667 20.80 -3.72 -19.09
N GLU A 668 19.58 -3.19 -19.12
CA GLU A 668 19.32 -1.85 -19.64
C GLU A 668 19.94 -0.76 -18.78
N TYR A 669 19.84 -0.89 -17.44
CA TYR A 669 20.46 0.05 -16.51
C TYR A 669 21.98 0.06 -16.64
N ARG A 670 22.62 -1.11 -16.79
CA ARG A 670 24.06 -1.20 -17.07
C ARG A 670 24.43 -0.53 -18.38
N ARG A 671 23.69 -0.79 -19.46
CA ARG A 671 23.93 -0.17 -20.77
C ARG A 671 23.88 1.35 -20.67
N ARG A 672 22.88 1.91 -19.99
CA ARG A 672 22.74 3.35 -19.75
C ARG A 672 23.86 3.91 -18.87
N TYR A 673 24.25 3.18 -17.83
CA TYR A 673 25.36 3.59 -16.97
C TYR A 673 26.70 3.62 -17.73
N GLU A 674 26.96 2.62 -18.58
CA GLU A 674 28.14 2.61 -19.46
C GLU A 674 28.11 3.78 -20.46
N GLU A 675 26.94 4.09 -21.00
CA GLU A 675 26.74 5.27 -21.86
C GLU A 675 27.00 6.59 -21.10
N PHE A 676 26.49 6.72 -19.87
CA PHE A 676 26.75 7.85 -18.98
C PHE A 676 28.25 7.99 -18.66
N LEU A 677 28.96 6.90 -18.36
CA LEU A 677 30.41 6.94 -18.11
C LEU A 677 31.20 7.45 -19.32
N MET A 678 30.71 7.22 -20.54
CA MET A 678 31.36 7.69 -21.77
C MET A 678 31.01 9.14 -22.11
N LYS A 679 29.77 9.56 -21.89
CA LYS A 679 29.24 10.84 -22.40
C LYS A 679 29.06 11.91 -21.32
N GLY A 680 28.98 11.52 -20.06
CA GLY A 680 28.74 12.41 -18.92
C GLY A 680 27.31 12.94 -18.84
N ASN A 681 26.40 12.50 -19.72
CA ASN A 681 24.99 12.85 -19.73
C ASN A 681 24.09 11.66 -20.06
#